data_AF-A0A7Y9KKS4-F1
#
_entry.id   AF-A0A7Y9KKS4-F1
#
_cell.length_a   1.000
_cell.length_b   1.000
_cell.length_c   1.000
_cell.angle_alpha   90.00
_cell.angle_beta   90.00
_cell.angle_gamma   90.00
#
_symmetry.space_group_name_H-M   'P 1'
#
loop_
_entity.id
_entity.type
_entity.pdbx_description
1 polymer ?
#
loop_
_entity_poly.entity_id
_entity_poly.type
_entity_poly.pdbx_seq_one_letter_code
_entity_poly.pdbx_strand_id
1 'polypeptide(L)'
;MRKMRYAAAAVATAALVASTATTASAATEPEENVFLKPHVLDAWYEYAASDTFAELQQQGKMATPNVYLADVARGTDTTGADPADYWYVRNGVPDDGVTLAPEAILYANLERLKAAGKIDNFNFTLVMNLPHSENVSTAEAYEWMDGILAEAGSSDPADVQPATGWWDVTTYQGGTFVETANGGVTSSSDTGMREITVTLDGQPFGVTHYWGWYSATPNSPKQKISIYVPENVRDDSPTFFRTNNGGWASNNFAATIVNGGSYNTGNLAFNTVMGGGNNNPAVLGEILDRGMILVSYGARSMNDAPVNGEYQGHSPATMTDTKAAIRFLKYNQVYGGLPGDPERVIIHGMSGGGGLTTAVASSGNSSDYFDSLAEIGALGLSVNGGGYADDPAVGDDVFATFSSAPIIDSFRADHLAEWMYNETRQKIRDGVYANETGITSGRNNPTALAEWQFLSAAVLAQKGDDYTYELGLTPASVKRTLLDMMETSLELTLNENKSYRPALVDVSTVTTAVEAEAALDVFLRQQDSNRAANWAGLPLDWYTVTGTQGAFEVTISDSDWDGLTEYLYWVSQWTKGTPISTAQGLPAGLGKGGPFAGGEGFLFGTSDASYTHLNQVSWAMDPTNWHLFGVEASTNPVTAQRQAENRAIAVTLFDVLPGPSYEVVRRHIDIAERDGDLTGKALSEVLKHVDKAEQLDGKASSSAVKTQLDNAIRKSGLPSDANVVKAIQALADAS
;
A
#
# COMPACT_ATOMS: atom_id res chain seq x y z
N MET A 1 20.72 21.90 -25.05
CA MET A 1 22.01 22.32 -24.45
C MET A 1 21.76 23.27 -23.28
N ARG A 2 21.88 22.77 -22.04
CA ARG A 2 21.99 23.43 -20.71
C ARG A 2 21.58 22.31 -19.73
N LYS A 3 22.42 21.60 -18.96
CA LYS A 3 23.66 21.88 -18.20
C LYS A 3 23.56 23.12 -17.31
N MET A 4 23.59 22.82 -16.01
CA MET A 4 23.85 23.68 -14.85
C MET A 4 22.72 24.63 -14.41
N ARG A 5 22.10 24.31 -13.26
CA ARG A 5 21.85 25.20 -12.10
C ARG A 5 21.19 24.42 -10.94
N TYR A 6 21.99 23.59 -10.27
CA TYR A 6 21.77 23.21 -8.88
C TYR A 6 23.03 23.65 -8.12
N ALA A 7 22.99 24.88 -7.59
CA ALA A 7 23.90 25.38 -6.57
C ALA A 7 23.42 26.76 -6.11
N ALA A 8 23.32 26.94 -4.79
CA ALA A 8 23.10 28.17 -4.03
C ALA A 8 21.65 28.53 -3.68
N ALA A 9 21.20 28.11 -2.50
CA ALA A 9 20.68 29.02 -1.47
C ALA A 9 20.58 28.32 -0.10
N ALA A 10 21.73 27.99 0.48
CA ALA A 10 21.88 27.95 1.92
C ALA A 10 22.52 29.28 2.36
N VAL A 11 22.09 29.79 3.51
CA VAL A 11 22.55 31.02 4.22
C VAL A 11 21.77 32.30 3.92
N ALA A 12 20.71 32.54 4.70
CA ALA A 12 20.45 33.82 5.37
C ALA A 12 19.34 33.68 6.43
N THR A 13 19.67 33.10 7.58
CA THR A 13 18.91 33.32 8.82
C THR A 13 19.48 34.56 9.50
N ALA A 14 18.68 35.62 9.68
CA ALA A 14 18.61 36.47 10.89
C ALA A 14 17.95 37.84 10.62
N ALA A 15 16.95 38.13 11.45
CA ALA A 15 16.43 39.45 11.85
C ALA A 15 15.50 40.23 10.90
N LEU A 16 14.18 40.08 11.14
CA LEU A 16 13.40 41.21 11.64
C LEU A 16 12.24 40.71 12.52
N VAL A 17 12.28 41.11 13.79
CA VAL A 17 11.29 40.83 14.84
C VAL A 17 10.35 42.04 14.97
N ALA A 18 9.08 41.73 15.26
CA ALA A 18 8.03 42.56 15.87
C ALA A 18 7.27 43.58 15.01
N SER A 19 5.97 43.33 14.81
CA SER A 19 4.93 43.93 15.68
C SER A 19 3.52 43.37 15.41
N THR A 20 2.95 42.76 16.46
CA THR A 20 1.53 42.80 16.88
C THR A 20 0.43 42.34 15.92
N ALA A 21 -0.05 41.11 16.14
CA ALA A 21 -1.48 40.85 16.28
C ALA A 21 -1.68 39.75 17.32
N THR A 22 -2.11 40.18 18.51
CA THR A 22 -2.62 39.34 19.60
C THR A 22 -3.94 38.70 19.18
N THR A 23 -3.96 37.38 19.11
CA THR A 23 -5.14 36.57 19.45
C THR A 23 -4.65 35.35 20.23
N ALA A 24 -5.20 35.21 21.43
CA ALA A 24 -5.08 34.12 22.39
C ALA A 24 -4.24 32.91 21.97
N SER A 25 -3.18 32.62 22.72
CA SER A 25 -2.77 31.23 22.93
C SER A 25 -4.01 30.50 23.45
N ALA A 26 -4.60 29.64 22.63
CA ALA A 26 -5.47 28.59 23.14
C ALA A 26 -4.67 27.90 24.25
N ALA A 27 -5.13 28.02 25.48
CA ALA A 27 -4.79 27.03 26.47
C ALA A 27 -5.38 25.73 25.92
N THR A 28 -4.56 24.96 25.23
CA THR A 28 -4.90 23.61 24.81
C THR A 28 -5.28 22.86 26.08
N GLU A 29 -6.51 22.33 26.12
CA GLU A 29 -6.86 21.27 27.06
C GLU A 29 -5.70 20.26 27.10
N PRO A 30 -5.34 19.69 28.26
CA PRO A 30 -4.26 18.72 28.31
C PRO A 30 -4.59 17.58 27.36
N GLU A 31 -3.80 17.40 26.30
CA GLU A 31 -4.00 16.30 25.36
C GLU A 31 -4.06 14.98 26.15
N GLU A 32 -5.16 14.25 25.99
CA GLU A 32 -5.33 12.93 26.57
C GLU A 32 -4.35 11.96 25.88
N ASN A 33 -3.41 11.41 26.65
CA ASN A 33 -2.48 10.41 26.15
C ASN A 33 -3.07 9.02 26.41
N VAL A 34 -3.25 8.23 25.35
CA VAL A 34 -3.89 6.92 25.40
C VAL A 34 -2.86 5.81 25.24
N PHE A 35 -2.89 4.82 26.12
CA PHE A 35 -1.99 3.67 26.09
C PHE A 35 -2.76 2.36 26.33
N LEU A 36 -2.23 1.24 25.86
CA LEU A 36 -2.64 -0.06 26.38
C LEU A 36 -2.15 -0.24 27.82
N LYS A 37 -2.92 -0.95 28.63
CA LYS A 37 -2.53 -1.28 30.00
C LYS A 37 -1.29 -2.17 30.03
N PRO A 38 -0.45 -2.08 31.08
CA PRO A 38 0.83 -2.80 31.13
C PRO A 38 0.69 -4.32 30.93
N HIS A 39 -0.27 -4.97 31.58
CA HIS A 39 -0.47 -6.42 31.47
C HIS A 39 -0.96 -6.86 30.08
N VAL A 40 -1.69 -6.00 29.36
CA VAL A 40 -2.07 -6.26 27.96
C VAL A 40 -0.83 -6.21 27.08
N LEU A 41 0.00 -5.20 27.32
CA LEU A 41 1.23 -4.98 26.58
C LEU A 41 2.27 -6.08 26.87
N ASP A 42 2.40 -6.53 28.11
CA ASP A 42 3.26 -7.66 28.50
C ASP A 42 2.87 -8.93 27.71
N ALA A 43 1.57 -9.25 27.66
CA ALA A 43 1.08 -10.41 26.92
C ALA A 43 1.28 -10.28 25.39
N TRP A 44 1.15 -9.07 24.85
CA TRP A 44 1.50 -8.80 23.45
C TRP A 44 2.98 -9.07 23.19
N TYR A 45 3.90 -8.61 24.04
CA TYR A 45 5.32 -8.84 23.82
C TYR A 45 5.72 -10.31 23.97
N GLU A 46 5.04 -11.06 24.84
CA GLU A 46 5.19 -12.53 24.88
C GLU A 46 4.77 -13.18 23.56
N TYR A 47 3.63 -12.75 22.98
CA TYR A 47 3.20 -13.21 21.66
C TYR A 47 4.16 -12.77 20.54
N ALA A 48 4.61 -11.51 20.55
CA ALA A 48 5.51 -10.95 19.56
C ALA A 48 6.90 -11.61 19.58
N ALA A 49 7.30 -12.21 20.70
CA ALA A 49 8.53 -12.98 20.84
C ALA A 49 8.38 -14.47 20.42
N SER A 50 7.19 -14.90 20.00
CA SER A 50 6.94 -16.29 19.60
C SER A 50 7.42 -16.60 18.18
N ASP A 51 7.70 -17.88 17.90
CA ASP A 51 8.04 -18.36 16.56
C ASP A 51 6.93 -18.06 15.53
N THR A 52 5.66 -18.12 15.97
CA THR A 52 4.50 -17.76 15.15
C THR A 52 4.59 -16.31 14.70
N PHE A 53 4.91 -15.37 15.59
CA PHE A 53 5.01 -13.97 15.20
C PHE A 53 6.25 -13.69 14.34
N ALA A 54 7.35 -14.42 14.55
CA ALA A 54 8.51 -14.35 13.67
C ALA A 54 8.17 -14.78 12.22
N GLU A 55 7.36 -15.83 12.05
CA GLU A 55 6.82 -16.21 10.75
C GLU A 55 5.98 -15.09 10.13
N LEU A 56 5.06 -14.51 10.91
CA LEU A 56 4.21 -13.40 10.44
C LEU A 56 5.01 -12.17 10.02
N GLN A 57 6.11 -11.86 10.70
CA GLN A 57 7.00 -10.76 10.32
C GLN A 57 7.64 -11.02 8.95
N GLN A 58 8.09 -12.26 8.69
CA GLN A 58 8.62 -12.65 7.38
C GLN A 58 7.53 -12.58 6.31
N GLN A 59 6.33 -13.08 6.60
CA GLN A 59 5.17 -12.95 5.70
C GLN A 59 4.82 -11.48 5.41
N GLY A 60 4.88 -10.63 6.43
CA GLY A 60 4.68 -9.18 6.37
C GLY A 60 5.68 -8.51 5.45
N LYS A 61 6.97 -8.80 5.61
CA LYS A 61 8.05 -8.33 4.73
C LYS A 61 7.80 -8.73 3.27
N MET A 62 7.48 -10.00 3.01
CA MET A 62 7.24 -10.52 1.66
C MET A 62 5.97 -9.99 0.98
N ALA A 63 5.09 -9.30 1.69
CA ALA A 63 3.94 -8.59 1.11
C ALA A 63 4.13 -7.07 1.05
N THR A 64 5.26 -6.56 1.56
CA THR A 64 5.49 -5.12 1.75
C THR A 64 6.58 -4.61 0.81
N PRO A 65 6.23 -3.94 -0.30
CA PRO A 65 7.19 -3.51 -1.32
C PRO A 65 8.23 -2.52 -0.78
N ASN A 66 7.81 -1.58 0.07
CA ASN A 66 8.66 -0.49 0.54
C ASN A 66 9.90 -0.94 1.32
N VAL A 67 9.85 -2.10 2.00
CA VAL A 67 11.02 -2.65 2.70
C VAL A 67 12.14 -2.99 1.72
N TYR A 68 11.82 -3.68 0.62
CA TYR A 68 12.80 -4.02 -0.42
C TYR A 68 13.35 -2.77 -1.12
N LEU A 69 12.47 -1.85 -1.53
CA LEU A 69 12.88 -0.63 -2.23
C LEU A 69 13.80 0.24 -1.34
N ALA A 70 13.47 0.37 -0.06
CA ALA A 70 14.28 1.11 0.90
C ALA A 70 15.66 0.47 1.11
N ASP A 71 15.73 -0.86 1.23
CA ASP A 71 16.99 -1.57 1.42
C ASP A 71 17.90 -1.50 0.19
N VAL A 72 17.34 -1.65 -1.01
CA VAL A 72 18.08 -1.49 -2.28
C VAL A 72 18.56 -0.06 -2.44
N ALA A 73 17.72 0.94 -2.16
CA ALA A 73 18.09 2.36 -2.22
C ALA A 73 19.22 2.73 -1.25
N ARG A 74 19.27 2.08 -0.08
CA ARG A 74 20.35 2.27 0.93
C ARG A 74 21.60 1.44 0.64
N GLY A 75 21.53 0.47 -0.28
CA GLY A 75 22.58 -0.51 -0.48
C GLY A 75 22.75 -1.45 0.72
N THR A 76 21.67 -1.68 1.49
CA THR A 76 21.63 -2.58 2.66
C THR A 76 20.89 -3.88 2.37
N ASP A 77 20.31 -4.02 1.18
CA ASP A 77 19.68 -5.28 0.78
C ASP A 77 20.68 -6.44 0.82
N THR A 78 20.22 -7.55 1.40
CA THR A 78 20.99 -8.80 1.52
C THR A 78 20.31 -9.96 0.80
N THR A 79 19.13 -9.73 0.21
CA THR A 79 18.31 -10.75 -0.42
C THR A 79 18.59 -10.90 -1.91
N GLY A 80 19.27 -9.92 -2.52
CA GLY A 80 19.48 -9.85 -3.97
C GLY A 80 18.25 -9.33 -4.70
N ALA A 81 17.39 -8.54 -4.03
CA ALA A 81 16.22 -7.96 -4.65
C ALA A 81 16.60 -7.03 -5.80
N ASP A 82 15.94 -7.23 -6.93
CA ASP A 82 16.13 -6.53 -8.20
C ASP A 82 14.81 -5.83 -8.57
N PRO A 83 14.64 -4.55 -8.19
CA PRO A 83 13.44 -3.80 -8.51
C PRO A 83 13.31 -3.54 -10.01
N ALA A 84 12.07 -3.53 -10.52
CA ALA A 84 11.79 -3.22 -11.92
C ALA A 84 12.39 -1.88 -12.38
N ASP A 85 12.85 -1.80 -13.64
CA ASP A 85 13.48 -0.61 -14.19
C ASP A 85 12.49 0.55 -14.36
N TYR A 86 11.25 0.23 -14.72
CA TYR A 86 10.21 1.21 -15.06
C TYR A 86 8.94 1.05 -14.21
N TRP A 87 8.48 2.15 -13.62
CA TRP A 87 7.29 2.14 -12.75
C TRP A 87 6.22 3.09 -13.27
N TYR A 88 4.99 2.60 -13.40
CA TYR A 88 3.81 3.41 -13.70
C TYR A 88 2.79 3.18 -12.58
N VAL A 89 2.55 4.22 -11.77
CA VAL A 89 1.70 4.13 -10.58
C VAL A 89 0.60 5.19 -10.63
N ARG A 90 -0.65 4.77 -10.42
CA ARG A 90 -1.80 5.67 -10.31
C ARG A 90 -2.55 5.36 -9.03
N ASN A 91 -2.83 6.37 -8.22
CA ASN A 91 -3.70 6.23 -7.05
C ASN A 91 -4.76 7.32 -7.06
N GLY A 92 -6.00 6.99 -6.72
CA GLY A 92 -7.04 7.99 -6.55
C GLY A 92 -6.80 8.84 -5.31
N VAL A 93 -7.05 10.15 -5.39
CA VAL A 93 -7.07 11.00 -4.18
C VAL A 93 -8.18 10.60 -3.20
N PRO A 94 -9.44 10.37 -3.63
CA PRO A 94 -10.51 9.90 -2.74
C PRO A 94 -10.58 8.37 -2.60
N ASP A 95 -9.49 7.65 -2.92
CA ASP A 95 -9.43 6.20 -2.77
C ASP A 95 -9.74 5.80 -1.31
N ASP A 96 -10.54 4.75 -1.14
CA ASP A 96 -11.01 4.26 0.17
C ASP A 96 -10.44 2.89 0.57
N GLY A 97 -9.60 2.29 -0.28
CA GLY A 97 -8.96 0.99 -0.06
C GLY A 97 -7.91 1.03 1.05
N VAL A 98 -7.04 2.04 1.00
CA VAL A 98 -5.97 2.37 1.98
C VAL A 98 -5.79 3.88 2.08
N THR A 99 -5.05 4.35 3.10
CA THR A 99 -4.66 5.77 3.20
C THR A 99 -3.52 6.08 2.23
N LEU A 100 -3.18 7.35 1.97
CA LEU A 100 -2.13 7.73 1.01
C LEU A 100 -0.69 7.69 1.57
N ALA A 101 -0.51 7.31 2.84
CA ALA A 101 0.81 7.27 3.46
C ALA A 101 1.73 6.20 2.86
N PRO A 102 1.31 4.94 2.65
CA PRO A 102 2.10 3.94 1.93
C PRO A 102 2.54 4.40 0.52
N GLU A 103 1.70 5.16 -0.18
CA GLU A 103 1.92 5.68 -1.52
C GLU A 103 2.97 6.79 -1.53
N ALA A 104 2.93 7.69 -0.54
CA ALA A 104 3.97 8.70 -0.35
C ALA A 104 5.33 8.06 -0.02
N ILE A 105 5.33 6.99 0.79
CA ILE A 105 6.54 6.20 1.07
C ILE A 105 7.06 5.53 -0.20
N LEU A 106 6.17 4.93 -1.01
CA LEU A 106 6.52 4.33 -2.29
C LEU A 106 7.16 5.37 -3.23
N TYR A 107 6.54 6.54 -3.37
CA TYR A 107 7.08 7.64 -4.17
C TYR A 107 8.49 8.03 -3.72
N ALA A 108 8.68 8.27 -2.42
CA ALA A 108 9.97 8.65 -1.85
C ALA A 108 11.05 7.58 -2.09
N ASN A 109 10.70 6.30 -1.99
CA ASN A 109 11.64 5.21 -2.28
C ASN A 109 11.99 5.11 -3.77
N LEU A 110 11.02 5.32 -4.68
CA LEU A 110 11.28 5.36 -6.12
C LEU A 110 12.19 6.54 -6.50
N GLU A 111 12.01 7.71 -5.89
CA GLU A 111 12.94 8.83 -6.04
C GLU A 111 14.36 8.47 -5.61
N ARG A 112 14.51 7.82 -4.44
CA ARG A 112 15.82 7.39 -3.94
C ARG A 112 16.48 6.35 -4.84
N LEU A 113 15.72 5.39 -5.34
CA LEU A 113 16.21 4.39 -6.30
C LEU A 113 16.68 5.03 -7.59
N LYS A 114 15.87 5.92 -8.18
CA LYS A 114 16.24 6.67 -9.39
C LYS A 114 17.49 7.51 -9.16
N ALA A 115 17.58 8.22 -8.04
CA ALA A 115 18.76 9.00 -7.67
C ALA A 115 20.02 8.14 -7.48
N ALA A 116 19.84 6.90 -7.00
CA ALA A 116 20.90 5.91 -6.85
C ALA A 116 21.24 5.16 -8.16
N GLY A 117 20.52 5.41 -9.26
CA GLY A 117 20.69 4.70 -10.53
C GLY A 117 20.32 3.22 -10.44
N LYS A 118 19.35 2.88 -9.59
CA LYS A 118 18.86 1.51 -9.35
C LYS A 118 17.61 1.17 -10.15
N ILE A 119 16.92 2.18 -10.65
CA ILE A 119 15.83 2.06 -11.63
C ILE A 119 16.05 3.16 -12.67
N ASP A 120 15.53 2.98 -13.86
CA ASP A 120 15.66 3.94 -14.95
C ASP A 120 14.69 5.10 -14.77
N ASN A 121 13.39 4.80 -14.58
CA ASN A 121 12.38 5.84 -14.48
C ASN A 121 11.09 5.41 -13.77
N PHE A 122 10.34 6.39 -13.27
CA PHE A 122 9.00 6.17 -12.77
C PHE A 122 8.05 7.31 -13.15
N ASN A 123 6.77 6.97 -13.27
CA ASN A 123 5.64 7.85 -13.55
C ASN A 123 4.55 7.59 -12.51
N PHE A 124 4.56 8.35 -11.41
CA PHE A 124 3.61 8.22 -10.30
C PHE A 124 2.75 9.47 -10.21
N THR A 125 1.43 9.30 -10.35
CA THR A 125 0.46 10.39 -10.20
C THR A 125 -0.66 10.03 -9.21
N LEU A 126 -0.92 10.92 -8.25
CA LEU A 126 -2.22 10.96 -7.56
C LEU A 126 -3.24 11.57 -8.51
N VAL A 127 -4.34 10.87 -8.79
CA VAL A 127 -5.34 11.32 -9.76
C VAL A 127 -6.53 11.91 -9.03
N MET A 128 -6.80 13.18 -9.30
CA MET A 128 -7.94 13.88 -8.74
C MET A 128 -9.28 13.27 -9.15
N ASN A 129 -10.21 13.16 -8.18
CA ASN A 129 -11.56 12.63 -8.33
C ASN A 129 -11.65 11.17 -8.83
N LEU A 130 -10.53 10.44 -8.88
CA LEU A 130 -10.50 9.02 -9.21
C LEU A 130 -10.89 8.20 -7.97
N PRO A 131 -12.00 7.44 -7.96
CA PRO A 131 -12.31 6.51 -6.86
C PRO A 131 -11.34 5.31 -6.83
N HIS A 132 -11.54 4.37 -5.90
CA HIS A 132 -10.82 3.09 -5.88
C HIS A 132 -11.12 2.25 -7.13
N SER A 133 -10.41 2.51 -8.23
CA SER A 133 -10.57 1.83 -9.51
C SER A 133 -9.28 1.81 -10.32
N GLU A 134 -9.17 0.88 -11.27
CA GLU A 134 -8.22 1.06 -12.36
C GLU A 134 -8.64 2.26 -13.16
N ASN A 135 -7.78 3.25 -13.21
CA ASN A 135 -7.90 4.27 -14.20
C ASN A 135 -6.52 4.53 -14.80
N VAL A 136 -6.40 4.06 -16.02
CA VAL A 136 -5.58 4.74 -17.00
C VAL A 136 -6.47 5.22 -18.12
N SER A 137 -6.20 6.44 -18.58
CA SER A 137 -6.33 6.68 -20.01
C SER A 137 -5.50 5.61 -20.69
N THR A 138 -6.15 4.64 -21.35
CA THR A 138 -5.42 3.56 -22.03
C THR A 138 -4.41 4.14 -23.01
N ALA A 139 -4.74 5.25 -23.66
CA ALA A 139 -3.83 6.03 -24.48
C ALA A 139 -2.57 6.48 -23.73
N GLU A 140 -2.70 7.03 -22.51
CA GLU A 140 -1.53 7.45 -21.71
C GLU A 140 -0.65 6.26 -21.31
N ALA A 141 -1.26 5.17 -20.83
CA ALA A 141 -0.51 3.97 -20.44
C ALA A 141 0.18 3.33 -21.65
N TYR A 142 -0.49 3.30 -22.79
CA TYR A 142 0.08 2.81 -24.05
C TYR A 142 1.22 3.70 -24.55
N GLU A 143 1.05 5.02 -24.55
CA GLU A 143 2.12 5.96 -24.91
C GLU A 143 3.35 5.79 -24.00
N TRP A 144 3.13 5.58 -22.70
CA TRP A 144 4.20 5.27 -21.76
C TRP A 144 4.89 3.93 -22.08
N MET A 145 4.12 2.86 -22.31
CA MET A 145 4.68 1.54 -22.67
C MET A 145 5.48 1.60 -23.98
N ASP A 146 4.91 2.23 -25.02
CA ASP A 146 5.59 2.43 -26.30
C ASP A 146 6.88 3.25 -26.12
N GLY A 147 6.87 4.24 -25.22
CA GLY A 147 8.02 5.06 -24.86
C GLY A 147 9.16 4.28 -24.21
N ILE A 148 8.87 3.49 -23.16
CA ILE A 148 9.91 2.72 -22.44
C ILE A 148 10.46 1.58 -23.31
N LEU A 149 9.64 0.96 -24.15
CA LEU A 149 10.09 -0.07 -25.09
C LEU A 149 10.98 0.53 -26.18
N ALA A 150 10.66 1.72 -26.67
CA ALA A 150 11.50 2.44 -27.62
C ALA A 150 12.84 2.90 -27.01
N GLU A 151 12.83 3.33 -25.73
CA GLU A 151 14.04 3.70 -24.99
C GLU A 151 14.97 2.50 -24.81
N ALA A 152 14.41 1.36 -24.41
CA ALA A 152 15.18 0.17 -24.11
C ALA A 152 15.68 -0.57 -25.37
N GLY A 153 15.06 -0.34 -26.53
CA GLY A 153 15.50 -0.83 -27.83
C GLY A 153 15.29 -2.34 -28.02
N SER A 154 15.77 -2.85 -29.17
CA SER A 154 15.67 -4.28 -29.50
C SER A 154 16.66 -5.10 -28.68
N SER A 155 16.22 -6.26 -28.21
CA SER A 155 17.08 -7.29 -27.63
C SER A 155 17.42 -8.35 -28.68
N ASP A 156 18.55 -9.02 -28.48
CA ASP A 156 18.86 -10.23 -29.23
C ASP A 156 18.23 -11.43 -28.49
N PRO A 157 17.64 -12.40 -29.22
CA PRO A 157 17.16 -13.62 -28.59
C PRO A 157 18.30 -14.39 -27.92
N ALA A 158 18.00 -15.03 -26.79
CA ALA A 158 18.97 -15.85 -26.07
C ALA A 158 19.45 -17.02 -26.94
N ASP A 159 20.75 -17.09 -27.23
CA ASP A 159 21.37 -18.24 -27.91
C ASP A 159 21.65 -19.37 -26.91
N VAL A 160 20.61 -20.10 -26.55
CA VAL A 160 20.66 -21.22 -25.60
C VAL A 160 20.13 -22.50 -26.23
N GLN A 161 20.59 -23.64 -25.71
CA GLN A 161 20.08 -24.94 -26.15
C GLN A 161 18.63 -25.11 -25.66
N PRO A 162 17.69 -25.48 -26.55
CA PRO A 162 16.32 -25.73 -26.15
C PRO A 162 16.23 -26.85 -25.11
N ALA A 163 15.43 -26.64 -24.07
CA ALA A 163 15.02 -27.68 -23.14
C ALA A 163 13.70 -28.28 -23.62
N THR A 164 13.55 -29.60 -23.47
CA THR A 164 12.32 -30.31 -23.85
C THR A 164 11.73 -31.02 -22.64
N GLY A 165 10.41 -31.12 -22.56
CA GLY A 165 9.74 -31.75 -21.42
C GLY A 165 8.30 -31.30 -21.26
N TRP A 166 7.71 -31.60 -20.10
CA TRP A 166 6.34 -31.22 -19.82
C TRP A 166 6.16 -29.70 -19.64
N TRP A 167 7.23 -28.96 -19.37
CA TRP A 167 7.21 -27.50 -19.20
C TRP A 167 7.30 -26.73 -20.51
N ASP A 168 7.72 -27.37 -21.60
CA ASP A 168 7.82 -26.76 -22.93
C ASP A 168 6.42 -26.66 -23.55
N VAL A 169 5.85 -25.46 -23.49
CA VAL A 169 4.49 -25.19 -23.96
C VAL A 169 4.32 -25.40 -25.46
N THR A 170 5.39 -25.28 -26.25
CA THR A 170 5.32 -25.45 -27.71
C THR A 170 5.10 -26.91 -28.11
N THR A 171 5.41 -27.84 -27.21
CA THR A 171 5.12 -29.27 -27.39
C THR A 171 3.68 -29.64 -27.04
N TYR A 172 2.92 -28.75 -26.42
CA TYR A 172 1.52 -29.01 -26.08
C TYR A 172 0.67 -29.20 -27.34
N GLN A 173 -0.21 -30.20 -27.32
CA GLN A 173 -1.04 -30.56 -28.47
C GLN A 173 -2.51 -30.69 -28.09
N GLY A 174 -3.35 -29.96 -28.82
CA GLY A 174 -4.81 -30.09 -28.76
C GLY A 174 -5.42 -29.76 -27.40
N GLY A 175 -6.63 -30.30 -27.19
CA GLY A 175 -7.48 -30.03 -26.04
C GLY A 175 -8.58 -29.02 -26.33
N THR A 176 -9.66 -29.06 -25.55
CA THR A 176 -10.69 -28.02 -25.55
C THR A 176 -10.51 -27.15 -24.32
N PHE A 177 -10.77 -25.87 -24.48
CA PHE A 177 -10.74 -24.88 -23.41
C PHE A 177 -12.00 -24.04 -23.55
N VAL A 178 -12.92 -24.12 -22.60
CA VAL A 178 -14.18 -23.39 -22.63
C VAL A 178 -14.25 -22.49 -21.42
N GLU A 179 -14.48 -21.21 -21.68
CA GLU A 179 -14.80 -20.22 -20.66
C GLU A 179 -16.31 -20.07 -20.57
N THR A 180 -16.83 -20.05 -19.35
CA THR A 180 -18.24 -19.77 -19.07
C THR A 180 -18.43 -18.27 -18.87
N ALA A 181 -19.66 -17.77 -19.07
CA ALA A 181 -19.99 -16.35 -18.91
C ALA A 181 -19.67 -15.75 -17.53
N ASN A 182 -19.38 -16.59 -16.52
CA ASN A 182 -19.00 -16.17 -15.17
C ASN A 182 -17.47 -16.29 -14.91
N GLY A 183 -16.66 -16.39 -15.96
CA GLY A 183 -15.20 -16.51 -15.86
C GLY A 183 -14.68 -17.90 -15.44
N GLY A 184 -15.57 -18.89 -15.30
CA GLY A 184 -15.18 -20.26 -14.99
C GLY A 184 -14.55 -20.95 -16.19
N VAL A 185 -13.38 -21.55 -15.99
CA VAL A 185 -12.64 -22.28 -17.02
C VAL A 185 -12.90 -23.79 -16.90
N THR A 186 -13.16 -24.44 -18.03
CA THR A 186 -13.12 -25.89 -18.16
C THR A 186 -12.19 -26.27 -19.30
N SER A 187 -11.26 -27.19 -19.05
CA SER A 187 -10.40 -27.74 -20.08
C SER A 187 -10.55 -29.27 -20.14
N SER A 188 -10.33 -29.86 -21.33
CA SER A 188 -10.31 -31.32 -21.49
C SER A 188 -9.03 -31.96 -20.95
N SER A 189 -8.01 -31.16 -20.67
CA SER A 189 -6.67 -31.57 -20.27
C SER A 189 -6.01 -30.47 -19.45
N ASP A 190 -5.08 -30.86 -18.58
CA ASP A 190 -4.33 -29.93 -17.73
C ASP A 190 -3.36 -29.05 -18.51
N THR A 191 -2.77 -29.57 -19.57
CA THR A 191 -1.99 -28.81 -20.56
C THR A 191 -2.67 -28.88 -21.92
N GLY A 192 -2.40 -27.90 -22.77
CA GLY A 192 -2.87 -27.95 -24.15
C GLY A 192 -2.61 -26.68 -24.93
N MET A 193 -2.99 -26.72 -26.19
CA MET A 193 -2.89 -25.59 -27.11
C MET A 193 -4.10 -25.56 -28.04
N ARG A 194 -4.51 -24.35 -28.40
CA ARG A 194 -5.47 -24.10 -29.48
C ARG A 194 -5.11 -22.85 -30.26
N GLU A 195 -5.52 -22.82 -31.52
CA GLU A 195 -5.58 -21.57 -32.29
C GLU A 195 -6.98 -20.97 -32.15
N ILE A 196 -7.04 -19.66 -31.96
CA ILE A 196 -8.27 -18.89 -31.91
C ILE A 196 -8.18 -17.70 -32.86
N THR A 197 -9.33 -17.22 -33.31
CA THR A 197 -9.44 -15.97 -34.05
C THR A 197 -10.17 -14.97 -33.18
N VAL A 198 -9.63 -13.76 -33.07
CA VAL A 198 -10.26 -12.63 -32.39
C VAL A 198 -10.49 -11.51 -33.38
N THR A 199 -11.37 -10.57 -33.07
CA THR A 199 -11.66 -9.40 -33.92
C THR A 199 -11.48 -8.13 -33.11
N LEU A 200 -10.63 -7.20 -33.57
CA LEU A 200 -10.49 -5.85 -33.00
C LEU A 200 -10.95 -4.83 -34.04
N ASP A 201 -11.92 -3.99 -33.68
CA ASP A 201 -12.53 -2.97 -34.58
C ASP A 201 -12.98 -3.54 -35.94
N GLY A 202 -13.51 -4.77 -35.92
CA GLY A 202 -13.96 -5.47 -37.12
C GLY A 202 -12.85 -6.13 -37.94
N GLN A 203 -11.57 -6.02 -37.54
CA GLN A 203 -10.44 -6.70 -38.18
C GLN A 203 -10.09 -7.99 -37.44
N PRO A 204 -10.19 -9.17 -38.09
CA PRO A 204 -9.82 -10.43 -37.46
C PRO A 204 -8.31 -10.68 -37.50
N PHE A 205 -7.76 -11.28 -36.45
CA PHE A 205 -6.38 -11.78 -36.39
C PHE A 205 -6.28 -13.07 -35.57
N GLY A 206 -5.25 -13.87 -35.84
CA GLY A 206 -4.97 -15.15 -35.19
C GLY A 206 -4.22 -15.00 -33.86
N VAL A 207 -4.53 -15.89 -32.91
CA VAL A 207 -3.84 -16.01 -31.62
C VAL A 207 -3.65 -17.49 -31.30
N THR A 208 -2.43 -17.88 -30.93
CA THR A 208 -2.15 -19.19 -30.36
C THR A 208 -2.27 -19.10 -28.84
N HIS A 209 -3.12 -19.95 -28.26
CA HIS A 209 -3.35 -20.01 -26.81
C HIS A 209 -2.80 -21.32 -26.25
N TYR A 210 -1.83 -21.20 -25.35
CA TYR A 210 -1.28 -22.29 -24.55
C TYR A 210 -1.84 -22.23 -23.13
N TRP A 211 -2.10 -23.39 -22.51
CA TRP A 211 -2.39 -23.47 -21.08
C TRP A 211 -1.66 -24.65 -20.42
N GLY A 212 -1.37 -24.52 -19.13
CA GLY A 212 -0.67 -25.56 -18.37
C GLY A 212 -0.48 -25.22 -16.90
N TRP A 213 0.28 -26.06 -16.19
CA TRP A 213 0.78 -25.78 -14.84
C TRP A 213 2.09 -25.00 -14.93
N TYR A 214 2.29 -24.01 -14.07
CA TYR A 214 3.58 -23.30 -13.97
C TYR A 214 4.50 -23.86 -12.88
N SER A 215 4.03 -24.86 -12.13
CA SER A 215 4.68 -25.44 -10.98
C SER A 215 4.83 -26.96 -11.19
N ALA A 216 5.98 -27.52 -10.83
CA ALA A 216 6.24 -28.96 -10.96
C ALA A 216 5.57 -29.79 -9.86
N THR A 217 5.33 -29.19 -8.70
CA THR A 217 4.66 -29.81 -7.54
C THR A 217 3.50 -28.93 -7.09
N PRO A 218 2.47 -28.74 -7.93
CA PRO A 218 1.36 -27.86 -7.59
C PRO A 218 0.59 -28.45 -6.40
N ASN A 219 0.40 -27.64 -5.37
CA ASN A 219 -0.40 -27.97 -4.19
C ASN A 219 -1.81 -27.38 -4.26
N SER A 220 -2.10 -26.52 -5.25
CA SER A 220 -3.43 -25.95 -5.50
C SER A 220 -3.84 -26.08 -6.97
N PRO A 221 -5.12 -26.41 -7.25
CA PRO A 221 -5.63 -26.48 -8.63
C PRO A 221 -5.64 -25.12 -9.35
N LYS A 222 -5.45 -24.03 -8.62
CA LYS A 222 -5.35 -22.68 -9.17
C LYS A 222 -4.02 -22.41 -9.87
N GLN A 223 -2.98 -23.22 -9.65
CA GLN A 223 -1.62 -22.97 -10.13
C GLN A 223 -1.43 -23.25 -11.63
N LYS A 224 -2.28 -22.61 -12.44
CA LYS A 224 -2.36 -22.74 -13.89
C LYS A 224 -2.10 -21.40 -14.57
N ILE A 225 -1.59 -21.47 -15.79
CA ILE A 225 -1.25 -20.33 -16.63
C ILE A 225 -1.88 -20.49 -18.02
N SER A 226 -2.23 -19.36 -18.61
CA SER A 226 -2.70 -19.17 -19.98
C SER A 226 -1.79 -18.14 -20.65
N ILE A 227 -1.20 -18.52 -21.78
CA ILE A 227 -0.30 -17.67 -22.58
C ILE A 227 -0.94 -17.50 -23.96
N TYR A 228 -1.21 -16.26 -24.34
CA TYR A 228 -1.79 -15.88 -25.61
C TYR A 228 -0.73 -15.19 -26.47
N VAL A 229 -0.41 -15.79 -27.61
CA VAL A 229 0.64 -15.35 -28.53
C VAL A 229 -0.05 -14.89 -29.83
N PRO A 230 0.01 -13.59 -30.19
CA PRO A 230 -0.63 -13.10 -31.39
C PRO A 230 0.17 -13.47 -32.66
N GLU A 231 -0.49 -13.54 -33.81
CA GLU A 231 0.14 -13.93 -35.08
C GLU A 231 1.24 -12.97 -35.56
N ASN A 232 1.27 -11.74 -35.05
CA ASN A 232 2.27 -10.72 -35.34
C ASN A 232 3.39 -10.63 -34.27
N VAL A 233 3.49 -11.63 -33.38
CA VAL A 233 4.57 -11.72 -32.38
C VAL A 233 5.95 -11.73 -33.03
N ARG A 234 6.94 -11.18 -32.33
CA ARG A 234 8.35 -11.13 -32.69
C ARG A 234 9.19 -11.75 -31.57
N ASP A 235 10.45 -12.06 -31.86
CA ASP A 235 11.38 -12.58 -30.85
C ASP A 235 11.64 -11.56 -29.73
N ASP A 236 11.58 -10.26 -30.04
CA ASP A 236 11.70 -9.17 -29.07
C ASP A 236 10.34 -8.61 -28.59
N SER A 237 9.24 -9.34 -28.82
CA SER A 237 7.91 -8.92 -28.35
C SER A 237 7.86 -8.87 -26.81
N PRO A 238 7.34 -7.79 -26.22
CA PRO A 238 7.13 -7.70 -24.78
C PRO A 238 5.97 -8.59 -24.34
N THR A 239 5.96 -8.92 -23.04
CA THR A 239 4.84 -9.62 -22.41
C THR A 239 4.06 -8.68 -21.50
N PHE A 240 2.74 -8.62 -21.68
CA PHE A 240 1.81 -8.05 -20.72
C PHE A 240 1.35 -9.14 -19.75
N PHE A 241 1.87 -9.09 -18.53
CA PHE A 241 1.63 -10.08 -17.48
C PHE A 241 0.53 -9.60 -16.53
N ARG A 242 -0.69 -10.12 -16.71
CA ARG A 242 -1.87 -9.64 -15.99
C ARG A 242 -2.04 -10.37 -14.66
N THR A 243 -2.05 -9.63 -13.56
CA THR A 243 -2.56 -10.14 -12.28
C THR A 243 -4.08 -10.00 -12.21
N ASN A 244 -4.76 -11.00 -11.65
CA ASN A 244 -6.22 -11.00 -11.46
C ASN A 244 -6.59 -11.10 -9.97
N ASN A 245 -5.81 -10.41 -9.13
CA ASN A 245 -5.99 -10.44 -7.69
C ASN A 245 -6.89 -9.29 -7.22
N GLY A 246 -8.10 -9.61 -6.75
CA GLY A 246 -9.02 -8.62 -6.18
C GLY A 246 -8.89 -8.54 -4.66
N GLY A 247 -8.36 -7.43 -4.13
CA GLY A 247 -8.30 -7.15 -2.68
C GLY A 247 -7.55 -8.20 -1.86
N TRP A 248 -6.50 -8.80 -2.42
CA TRP A 248 -5.74 -9.94 -1.86
C TRP A 248 -6.54 -11.25 -1.73
N ALA A 249 -7.85 -11.18 -2.00
CA ALA A 249 -8.84 -12.18 -1.66
C ALA A 249 -8.80 -13.40 -2.59
N SER A 250 -8.60 -13.19 -3.89
CA SER A 250 -8.68 -14.25 -4.87
C SER A 250 -7.92 -13.91 -6.14
N ASN A 251 -7.13 -14.85 -6.64
CA ASN A 251 -6.52 -14.81 -7.97
C ASN A 251 -6.90 -16.08 -8.75
N ASN A 252 -8.12 -16.13 -9.26
CA ASN A 252 -8.63 -17.33 -9.93
C ASN A 252 -8.05 -17.47 -11.33
N PHE A 253 -7.70 -18.70 -11.70
CA PHE A 253 -7.36 -19.04 -13.08
C PHE A 253 -8.59 -18.80 -13.97
N ALA A 254 -8.48 -17.81 -14.84
CA ALA A 254 -9.52 -17.42 -15.79
C ALA A 254 -8.91 -17.23 -17.18
N ALA A 255 -9.67 -17.61 -18.22
CA ALA A 255 -9.35 -17.14 -19.56
C ALA A 255 -9.67 -15.66 -19.68
N THR A 256 -8.96 -15.02 -20.60
CA THR A 256 -9.00 -13.58 -20.80
C THR A 256 -9.43 -13.23 -22.23
N ILE A 257 -9.21 -14.14 -23.17
CA ILE A 257 -9.51 -14.01 -24.59
C ILE A 257 -10.26 -15.25 -25.09
N VAL A 258 -11.34 -15.02 -25.86
CA VAL A 258 -12.26 -16.07 -26.34
C VAL A 258 -12.21 -16.22 -27.86
N ASN A 259 -12.40 -17.45 -28.36
CA ASN A 259 -12.45 -17.70 -29.79
C ASN A 259 -13.71 -17.07 -30.43
N GLY A 260 -13.52 -16.32 -31.51
CA GLY A 260 -14.57 -15.52 -32.14
C GLY A 260 -14.96 -14.27 -31.35
N GLY A 261 -14.16 -13.88 -30.33
CA GLY A 261 -14.39 -12.66 -29.56
C GLY A 261 -14.29 -11.41 -30.42
N SER A 262 -15.12 -10.41 -30.13
CA SER A 262 -15.14 -9.11 -30.81
C SER A 262 -14.90 -7.98 -29.81
N TYR A 263 -13.91 -7.17 -30.10
CA TYR A 263 -13.27 -6.18 -29.25
C TYR A 263 -13.21 -4.84 -30.00
N ASN A 264 -13.25 -3.70 -29.31
CA ASN A 264 -13.19 -2.39 -29.96
C ASN A 264 -12.31 -1.42 -29.17
N THR A 265 -11.42 -0.70 -29.85
CA THR A 265 -10.50 0.30 -29.24
C THR A 265 -11.24 1.54 -28.70
N GLY A 266 -12.42 1.83 -29.25
CA GLY A 266 -13.18 3.06 -28.97
C GLY A 266 -14.00 3.11 -27.68
N ASN A 267 -14.02 2.05 -26.86
CA ASN A 267 -14.78 2.02 -25.60
C ASN A 267 -13.91 2.31 -24.36
N LEU A 268 -12.69 2.79 -24.58
CA LEU A 268 -11.66 3.03 -23.56
C LEU A 268 -11.70 4.49 -23.06
N ALA A 269 -12.90 5.00 -22.79
CA ALA A 269 -13.01 6.16 -21.89
C ALA A 269 -12.45 5.76 -20.51
N PHE A 270 -12.06 6.77 -19.71
CA PHE A 270 -11.60 6.82 -18.29
C PHE A 270 -12.20 5.82 -17.26
N ASN A 271 -12.72 4.66 -17.65
CA ASN A 271 -13.59 3.80 -16.87
C ASN A 271 -13.65 2.40 -17.50
N THR A 272 -12.51 1.75 -17.69
CA THR A 272 -12.52 0.34 -18.08
C THR A 272 -11.56 -0.47 -17.20
N VAL A 273 -12.15 -0.93 -16.11
CA VAL A 273 -11.72 -1.96 -15.16
C VAL A 273 -10.88 -3.05 -15.83
N MET A 274 -9.64 -3.22 -15.35
CA MET A 274 -8.71 -4.31 -15.66
C MET A 274 -8.47 -5.25 -14.46
N GLY A 275 -9.33 -5.23 -13.43
CA GLY A 275 -9.07 -5.88 -12.14
C GLY A 275 -10.30 -5.93 -11.24
N GLY A 276 -10.45 -7.02 -10.48
CA GLY A 276 -11.65 -7.30 -9.68
C GLY A 276 -12.72 -8.11 -10.42
N GLY A 277 -12.33 -9.07 -11.26
CA GLY A 277 -13.27 -10.01 -11.90
C GLY A 277 -14.05 -9.47 -13.09
N ASN A 278 -13.93 -8.18 -13.42
CA ASN A 278 -14.49 -7.60 -14.63
C ASN A 278 -13.42 -7.60 -15.72
N ASN A 279 -13.47 -8.60 -16.59
CA ASN A 279 -12.67 -8.64 -17.81
C ASN A 279 -13.20 -7.52 -18.73
N ASN A 280 -12.40 -6.49 -19.04
CA ASN A 280 -12.64 -5.69 -20.24
C ASN A 280 -11.86 -6.28 -21.42
N PRO A 281 -12.46 -7.21 -22.18
CA PRO A 281 -11.79 -7.85 -23.31
C PRO A 281 -11.23 -6.90 -24.38
N ALA A 282 -11.72 -5.65 -24.44
CA ALA A 282 -11.27 -4.68 -25.43
C ALA A 282 -9.80 -4.27 -25.29
N VAL A 283 -9.36 -3.95 -24.07
CA VAL A 283 -7.95 -3.59 -23.77
C VAL A 283 -7.02 -4.75 -24.13
N LEU A 284 -7.45 -5.96 -23.79
CA LEU A 284 -6.67 -7.17 -23.95
C LEU A 284 -6.53 -7.57 -25.44
N GLY A 285 -7.55 -7.29 -26.25
CA GLY A 285 -7.46 -7.42 -27.72
C GLY A 285 -6.46 -6.44 -28.33
N GLU A 286 -6.39 -5.20 -27.84
CA GLU A 286 -5.43 -4.20 -28.32
C GLU A 286 -3.98 -4.53 -27.94
N ILE A 287 -3.75 -5.05 -26.73
CA ILE A 287 -2.43 -5.57 -26.30
C ILE A 287 -1.92 -6.62 -27.30
N LEU A 288 -2.78 -7.55 -27.70
CA LEU A 288 -2.43 -8.58 -28.67
C LEU A 288 -2.20 -8.02 -30.08
N ASP A 289 -3.03 -7.08 -30.54
CA ASP A 289 -2.87 -6.42 -31.85
C ASP A 289 -1.55 -5.64 -31.96
N ARG A 290 -1.05 -5.11 -30.84
CA ARG A 290 0.29 -4.48 -30.73
C ARG A 290 1.45 -5.47 -30.84
N GLY A 291 1.18 -6.78 -30.93
CA GLY A 291 2.21 -7.82 -30.99
C GLY A 291 2.80 -8.19 -29.63
N MET A 292 2.14 -7.81 -28.53
CA MET A 292 2.53 -8.22 -27.19
C MET A 292 1.97 -9.60 -26.85
N ILE A 293 2.70 -10.37 -26.06
CA ILE A 293 2.20 -11.61 -25.48
C ILE A 293 1.33 -11.27 -24.28
N LEU A 294 0.18 -11.91 -24.13
CA LEU A 294 -0.69 -11.74 -22.97
C LEU A 294 -0.63 -12.98 -22.09
N VAL A 295 -0.35 -12.78 -20.80
CA VAL A 295 -0.38 -13.85 -19.80
C VAL A 295 -1.49 -13.61 -18.78
N SER A 296 -2.26 -14.67 -18.50
CA SER A 296 -3.20 -14.78 -17.39
C SER A 296 -2.88 -16.03 -16.60
N TYR A 297 -3.00 -15.99 -15.27
CA TYR A 297 -2.68 -17.12 -14.40
C TYR A 297 -3.60 -17.14 -13.20
N GLY A 298 -3.70 -18.29 -12.53
CA GLY A 298 -4.27 -18.37 -11.20
C GLY A 298 -3.17 -18.49 -10.15
N ALA A 299 -3.45 -18.02 -8.94
CA ALA A 299 -2.58 -18.17 -7.79
C ALA A 299 -3.40 -18.55 -6.56
N ARG A 300 -2.73 -19.19 -5.61
CA ARG A 300 -3.24 -19.33 -4.25
C ARG A 300 -3.49 -17.96 -3.65
N SER A 301 -4.45 -17.88 -2.73
CA SER A 301 -4.95 -16.61 -2.18
C SER A 301 -5.55 -16.76 -0.79
N MET A 302 -5.73 -15.66 -0.06
CA MET A 302 -6.18 -15.71 1.34
C MET A 302 -7.58 -16.31 1.55
N ASN A 303 -8.46 -16.33 0.53
CA ASN A 303 -9.78 -16.98 0.62
C ASN A 303 -9.74 -18.47 0.28
N ASP A 304 -8.57 -19.06 0.02
CA ASP A 304 -8.48 -20.48 -0.25
C ASP A 304 -8.88 -21.27 0.99
N ALA A 305 -9.78 -22.23 0.80
CA ALA A 305 -10.17 -23.14 1.86
C ALA A 305 -8.97 -24.02 2.27
N PRO A 306 -8.85 -24.39 3.55
CA PRO A 306 -7.77 -25.25 3.99
C PRO A 306 -7.90 -26.64 3.35
N VAL A 307 -6.77 -27.21 2.94
CA VAL A 307 -6.67 -28.56 2.40
C VAL A 307 -6.21 -29.47 3.53
N ASN A 308 -7.02 -30.49 3.87
CA ASN A 308 -6.76 -31.39 5.01
C ASN A 308 -6.58 -30.67 6.36
N GLY A 309 -7.20 -29.50 6.53
CA GLY A 309 -7.11 -28.69 7.75
C GLY A 309 -5.98 -27.67 7.74
N GLU A 310 -5.16 -27.60 6.67
CA GLU A 310 -4.05 -26.67 6.55
C GLU A 310 -4.32 -25.61 5.47
N TYR A 311 -4.10 -24.34 5.80
CA TYR A 311 -4.18 -23.23 4.86
C TYR A 311 -2.89 -23.14 4.02
N GLN A 312 -3.05 -23.02 2.69
CA GLN A 312 -1.95 -22.96 1.74
C GLN A 312 -1.87 -21.62 0.98
N GLY A 313 -2.84 -20.72 1.19
CA GLY A 313 -3.02 -19.50 0.40
C GLY A 313 -2.66 -18.19 1.10
N HIS A 314 -2.25 -18.24 2.36
CA HIS A 314 -1.72 -17.08 3.08
C HIS A 314 -0.35 -16.66 2.54
N SER A 315 0.08 -15.45 2.87
CA SER A 315 1.38 -14.91 2.47
C SER A 315 2.50 -15.90 2.83
N PRO A 316 3.49 -16.14 1.94
CA PRO A 316 3.72 -15.48 0.66
C PRO A 316 3.09 -16.18 -0.54
N ALA A 317 2.12 -17.08 -0.39
CA ALA A 317 1.69 -17.98 -1.46
C ALA A 317 1.28 -17.26 -2.75
N THR A 318 0.53 -16.16 -2.66
CA THR A 318 0.11 -15.39 -3.85
C THR A 318 1.30 -14.79 -4.60
N MET A 319 2.29 -14.25 -3.88
CA MET A 319 3.52 -13.68 -4.46
C MET A 319 4.40 -14.78 -5.06
N THR A 320 4.54 -15.88 -4.33
CA THR A 320 5.30 -17.08 -4.74
C THR A 320 4.76 -17.63 -6.05
N ASP A 321 3.45 -17.79 -6.15
CA ASP A 321 2.78 -18.31 -7.34
C ASP A 321 2.92 -17.36 -8.54
N THR A 322 2.83 -16.05 -8.30
CA THR A 322 3.07 -15.03 -9.35
C THR A 322 4.50 -15.09 -9.87
N LYS A 323 5.49 -15.15 -8.96
CA LYS A 323 6.91 -15.28 -9.31
C LYS A 323 7.19 -16.59 -10.06
N ALA A 324 6.61 -17.71 -9.63
CA ALA A 324 6.73 -18.99 -10.33
C ALA A 324 6.12 -18.95 -11.75
N ALA A 325 5.00 -18.25 -11.93
CA ALA A 325 4.39 -18.04 -13.24
C ALA A 325 5.26 -17.17 -14.17
N ILE A 326 5.94 -16.14 -13.64
CA ILE A 326 6.93 -15.34 -14.40
C ILE A 326 8.12 -16.23 -14.81
N ARG A 327 8.70 -16.99 -13.86
CA ARG A 327 9.79 -17.92 -14.14
C ARG A 327 9.41 -18.95 -15.21
N PHE A 328 8.18 -19.47 -15.15
CA PHE A 328 7.67 -20.39 -16.16
C PHE A 328 7.57 -19.76 -17.56
N LEU A 329 7.08 -18.52 -17.65
CA LEU A 329 7.06 -17.75 -18.90
C LEU A 329 8.48 -17.55 -19.43
N LYS A 330 9.38 -16.95 -18.64
CA LYS A 330 10.76 -16.67 -19.07
C LYS A 330 11.49 -17.95 -19.46
N TYR A 331 11.28 -19.05 -18.72
CA TYR A 331 11.83 -20.37 -19.08
C TYR A 331 11.38 -20.83 -20.46
N ASN A 332 10.11 -20.64 -20.81
CA ASN A 332 9.61 -21.02 -22.12
C ASN A 332 10.11 -20.10 -23.23
N GLN A 333 10.36 -18.82 -22.95
CA GLN A 333 10.95 -17.87 -23.90
C GLN A 333 12.43 -18.17 -24.16
N VAL A 334 13.16 -18.50 -23.09
CA VAL A 334 14.59 -18.80 -23.16
C VAL A 334 14.85 -20.21 -23.69
N TYR A 335 14.23 -21.23 -23.08
CA TYR A 335 14.56 -22.63 -23.35
C TYR A 335 13.46 -23.42 -24.08
N GLY A 336 12.20 -22.95 -24.09
CA GLY A 336 11.05 -23.68 -24.67
C GLY A 336 10.69 -23.30 -26.10
N GLY A 337 11.34 -22.30 -26.70
CA GLY A 337 11.04 -21.84 -28.06
C GLY A 337 9.72 -21.05 -28.19
N LEU A 338 9.13 -20.62 -27.07
CA LEU A 338 8.06 -19.62 -27.07
C LEU A 338 8.66 -18.27 -27.52
N PRO A 339 8.07 -17.54 -28.47
CA PRO A 339 8.59 -16.22 -28.87
C PRO A 339 8.45 -15.19 -27.74
N GLY A 340 9.10 -14.05 -27.92
CA GLY A 340 9.06 -12.89 -27.02
C GLY A 340 10.27 -12.78 -26.11
N ASP A 341 10.44 -11.58 -25.55
CA ASP A 341 11.62 -11.21 -24.78
C ASP A 341 11.41 -11.46 -23.28
N PRO A 342 12.23 -12.34 -22.64
CA PRO A 342 12.17 -12.59 -21.21
C PRO A 342 12.51 -11.35 -20.35
N GLU A 343 13.23 -10.38 -20.92
CA GLU A 343 13.63 -9.13 -20.27
C GLU A 343 12.61 -8.00 -20.48
N ARG A 344 11.43 -8.29 -21.05
CA ARG A 344 10.37 -7.30 -21.35
C ARG A 344 9.01 -7.73 -20.80
N VAL A 345 9.02 -8.23 -19.57
CA VAL A 345 7.79 -8.54 -18.83
C VAL A 345 7.26 -7.27 -18.15
N ILE A 346 6.09 -6.79 -18.59
CA ILE A 346 5.35 -5.69 -17.97
C ILE A 346 4.23 -6.29 -17.13
N ILE A 347 4.36 -6.22 -15.80
CA ILE A 347 3.35 -6.74 -14.87
C ILE A 347 2.30 -5.68 -14.55
N HIS A 348 1.03 -6.08 -14.52
CA HIS A 348 -0.10 -5.17 -14.29
C HIS A 348 -1.04 -5.66 -13.18
N GLY A 349 -1.53 -4.74 -12.34
CA GLY A 349 -2.58 -5.03 -11.37
C GLY A 349 -3.24 -3.83 -10.72
N MET A 350 -4.35 -4.10 -10.01
CA MET A 350 -5.17 -3.12 -9.30
C MET A 350 -5.58 -3.52 -7.91
N SER A 351 -5.71 -2.56 -6.99
CA SER A 351 -6.15 -2.84 -5.62
C SER A 351 -5.16 -3.80 -4.96
N GLY A 352 -5.62 -4.93 -4.40
CA GLY A 352 -4.75 -6.01 -3.95
C GLY A 352 -3.86 -6.60 -5.06
N GLY A 353 -4.29 -6.58 -6.32
CA GLY A 353 -3.46 -6.91 -7.49
C GLY A 353 -2.41 -5.84 -7.80
N GLY A 354 -2.70 -4.57 -7.51
CA GLY A 354 -1.73 -3.49 -7.56
C GLY A 354 -0.68 -3.68 -6.46
N GLY A 355 -1.13 -4.05 -5.26
CA GLY A 355 -0.25 -4.46 -4.16
C GLY A 355 0.65 -5.64 -4.52
N LEU A 356 0.07 -6.72 -5.07
CA LEU A 356 0.79 -7.90 -5.54
C LEU A 356 1.84 -7.55 -6.61
N THR A 357 1.43 -6.76 -7.60
CA THR A 357 2.29 -6.33 -8.71
C THR A 357 3.44 -5.46 -8.20
N THR A 358 3.17 -4.55 -7.27
CA THR A 358 4.18 -3.70 -6.61
C THR A 358 5.14 -4.55 -5.78
N ALA A 359 4.64 -5.52 -5.02
CA ALA A 359 5.46 -6.43 -4.22
C ALA A 359 6.39 -7.28 -5.10
N VAL A 360 5.88 -7.86 -6.18
CA VAL A 360 6.68 -8.64 -7.15
C VAL A 360 7.73 -7.76 -7.82
N ALA A 361 7.34 -6.59 -8.32
CA ALA A 361 8.24 -5.65 -8.99
C ALA A 361 9.30 -5.03 -8.06
N SER A 362 9.07 -5.02 -6.74
CA SER A 362 10.06 -4.54 -5.76
C SER A 362 11.08 -5.60 -5.35
N SER A 363 10.76 -6.87 -5.58
CA SER A 363 11.45 -8.00 -4.96
C SER A 363 11.92 -9.04 -5.99
N GLY A 364 12.13 -8.64 -7.25
CA GLY A 364 12.63 -9.53 -8.30
C GLY A 364 13.85 -10.29 -7.82
N ASN A 365 13.88 -11.60 -7.99
CA ASN A 365 14.99 -12.49 -7.61
C ASN A 365 15.37 -12.50 -6.12
N SER A 366 14.57 -11.89 -5.24
CA SER A 366 14.82 -11.89 -3.79
C SER A 366 14.85 -13.32 -3.24
N SER A 367 15.91 -13.64 -2.50
CA SER A 367 16.07 -14.93 -1.85
C SER A 367 15.02 -15.23 -0.78
N ASP A 368 14.28 -14.23 -0.30
CA ASP A 368 13.19 -14.43 0.68
C ASP A 368 12.09 -15.36 0.15
N TYR A 369 11.95 -15.50 -1.18
CA TYR A 369 10.95 -16.37 -1.81
C TYR A 369 11.49 -17.74 -2.23
N PHE A 370 12.80 -18.00 -2.12
CA PHE A 370 13.39 -19.23 -2.68
C PHE A 370 12.87 -20.50 -2.00
N ASP A 371 12.66 -20.48 -0.69
CA ASP A 371 12.09 -21.61 0.05
C ASP A 371 10.70 -21.98 -0.48
N SER A 372 9.81 -20.99 -0.61
CA SER A 372 8.44 -21.22 -1.08
C SER A 372 8.36 -21.51 -2.58
N LEU A 373 9.25 -20.94 -3.40
CA LEU A 373 9.38 -21.24 -4.82
C LEU A 373 9.85 -22.69 -5.04
N ALA A 374 10.83 -23.15 -4.26
CA ALA A 374 11.31 -24.52 -4.34
C ALA A 374 10.28 -25.54 -3.86
N GLU A 375 9.47 -25.20 -2.84
CA GLU A 375 8.38 -26.06 -2.34
C GLU A 375 7.41 -26.45 -3.46
N ILE A 376 7.04 -25.49 -4.31
CA ILE A 376 6.14 -25.72 -5.45
C ILE A 376 6.89 -26.12 -6.73
N GLY A 377 8.21 -26.27 -6.68
CA GLY A 377 9.01 -26.64 -7.84
C GLY A 377 8.93 -25.63 -8.97
N ALA A 378 9.09 -24.34 -8.65
CA ALA A 378 9.21 -23.29 -9.65
C ALA A 378 10.44 -23.52 -10.55
N LEU A 379 10.31 -23.20 -11.84
CA LEU A 379 11.42 -23.32 -12.79
C LEU A 379 12.50 -22.26 -12.52
N GLY A 380 13.71 -22.52 -12.98
CA GLY A 380 14.84 -21.60 -12.79
C GLY A 380 15.45 -21.60 -11.39
N LEU A 381 14.94 -22.42 -10.46
CA LEU A 381 15.48 -22.55 -9.11
C LEU A 381 15.91 -23.99 -8.84
N SER A 382 17.15 -24.18 -8.40
CA SER A 382 17.69 -25.49 -8.02
C SER A 382 18.20 -25.51 -6.58
N VAL A 383 17.98 -26.62 -5.87
CA VAL A 383 18.41 -26.80 -4.48
C VAL A 383 19.74 -27.54 -4.45
N ASN A 384 20.80 -26.90 -3.95
CA ASN A 384 22.15 -27.43 -3.91
C ASN A 384 22.71 -27.38 -2.48
N GLY A 385 22.90 -28.55 -1.85
CA GLY A 385 23.65 -28.66 -0.58
C GLY A 385 23.08 -27.85 0.59
N GLY A 386 21.78 -27.57 0.61
CA GLY A 386 21.11 -26.75 1.63
C GLY A 386 20.99 -25.26 1.29
N GLY A 387 21.37 -24.84 0.08
CA GLY A 387 21.10 -23.50 -0.46
C GLY A 387 20.44 -23.56 -1.83
N TYR A 388 20.18 -22.38 -2.40
CA TYR A 388 19.50 -22.21 -3.68
C TYR A 388 20.47 -21.68 -4.75
N ALA A 389 20.31 -22.16 -5.97
CA ALA A 389 20.94 -21.58 -7.15
C ALA A 389 19.84 -21.17 -8.13
N ASP A 390 19.78 -19.86 -8.36
CA ASP A 390 18.88 -19.18 -9.28
C ASP A 390 19.50 -19.10 -10.68
N ASP A 391 18.70 -19.39 -11.71
CA ASP A 391 19.09 -19.21 -13.11
C ASP A 391 18.74 -17.77 -13.54
N PRO A 392 19.75 -16.90 -13.74
CA PRO A 392 19.52 -15.48 -14.01
C PRO A 392 18.83 -15.22 -15.35
N ALA A 393 18.79 -16.19 -16.27
CA ALA A 393 18.07 -16.03 -17.53
C ALA A 393 16.54 -16.18 -17.37
N VAL A 394 16.09 -16.76 -16.25
CA VAL A 394 14.69 -17.10 -16.01
C VAL A 394 14.24 -16.71 -14.61
N GLY A 395 14.83 -15.62 -14.09
CA GLY A 395 14.46 -14.99 -12.82
C GLY A 395 13.00 -14.50 -12.79
N ASP A 396 12.60 -13.98 -11.63
CA ASP A 396 11.26 -13.40 -11.40
C ASP A 396 11.26 -11.86 -11.26
N ASP A 397 12.36 -11.21 -11.60
CA ASP A 397 12.40 -9.79 -11.94
C ASP A 397 11.55 -9.48 -13.19
N VAL A 398 11.13 -8.23 -13.29
CA VAL A 398 10.25 -7.74 -14.36
C VAL A 398 10.76 -6.41 -14.87
N PHE A 399 10.60 -6.17 -16.17
CA PHE A 399 11.04 -4.95 -16.84
C PHE A 399 10.31 -3.71 -16.32
N ALA A 400 9.00 -3.83 -16.17
CA ALA A 400 8.18 -2.71 -15.78
C ALA A 400 6.96 -3.15 -14.97
N THR A 401 6.48 -2.25 -14.14
CA THR A 401 5.25 -2.43 -13.38
C THR A 401 4.25 -1.33 -13.68
N PHE A 402 3.01 -1.74 -13.90
CA PHE A 402 1.87 -0.87 -14.01
C PHE A 402 0.89 -1.21 -12.86
N SER A 403 0.93 -0.38 -11.83
CA SER A 403 0.19 -0.55 -10.59
C SER A 403 -0.88 0.54 -10.42
N SER A 404 -2.14 0.11 -10.31
CA SER A 404 -3.27 1.00 -10.02
C SER A 404 -3.79 0.79 -8.60
N ALA A 405 -4.05 1.87 -7.90
CA ALA A 405 -4.55 1.92 -6.52
C ALA A 405 -3.99 0.79 -5.62
N PRO A 406 -2.65 0.68 -5.53
CA PRO A 406 -2.00 -0.45 -4.88
C PRO A 406 -2.33 -0.54 -3.38
N ILE A 407 -2.94 -1.64 -2.94
CA ILE A 407 -3.09 -1.93 -1.50
C ILE A 407 -1.76 -2.52 -1.00
N ILE A 408 -0.86 -1.64 -0.57
CA ILE A 408 0.50 -1.98 -0.10
C ILE A 408 0.67 -1.74 1.40
N ASP A 409 1.76 -2.26 1.95
CA ASP A 409 2.16 -2.07 3.35
C ASP A 409 1.08 -2.46 4.35
N SER A 410 0.25 -3.45 4.02
CA SER A 410 -0.90 -3.85 4.83
C SER A 410 -0.52 -4.31 6.24
N PHE A 411 0.73 -4.74 6.43
CA PHE A 411 1.29 -5.08 7.75
C PHE A 411 1.45 -3.84 8.66
N ARG A 412 1.60 -2.65 8.09
CA ARG A 412 1.77 -1.36 8.78
C ARG A 412 0.61 -0.38 8.57
N ALA A 413 -0.38 -0.75 7.76
CA ALA A 413 -1.46 0.12 7.32
C ALA A 413 -2.29 0.71 8.47
N ASP A 414 -2.49 -0.01 9.57
CA ASP A 414 -3.19 0.53 10.74
C ASP A 414 -2.46 1.72 11.37
N HIS A 415 -1.14 1.60 11.54
CA HIS A 415 -0.32 2.67 12.10
C HIS A 415 -0.26 3.87 11.15
N LEU A 416 -0.04 3.62 9.86
CA LEU A 416 0.03 4.66 8.84
C LEU A 416 -1.31 5.37 8.62
N ALA A 417 -2.43 4.66 8.74
CA ALA A 417 -3.73 5.25 8.64
C ALA A 417 -4.00 6.24 9.79
N GLU A 418 -3.66 5.83 11.01
CA GLU A 418 -3.92 6.66 12.18
C GLU A 418 -2.86 7.76 12.35
N TRP A 419 -1.65 7.58 11.79
CA TRP A 419 -0.68 8.67 11.62
C TRP A 419 -1.25 9.83 10.78
N MET A 420 -2.04 9.52 9.74
CA MET A 420 -2.70 10.56 8.94
C MET A 420 -3.99 11.07 9.59
N TYR A 421 -4.81 10.19 10.15
CA TYR A 421 -6.23 10.48 10.42
C TYR A 421 -6.61 10.57 11.88
N ASN A 422 -5.74 10.22 12.83
CA ASN A 422 -6.11 10.22 14.25
C ASN A 422 -6.56 11.60 14.73
N GLU A 423 -5.86 12.67 14.35
CA GLU A 423 -6.25 14.04 14.75
C GLU A 423 -7.66 14.38 14.28
N THR A 424 -7.98 14.12 13.01
CA THR A 424 -9.33 14.32 12.46
C THR A 424 -10.35 13.47 13.23
N ARG A 425 -10.02 12.22 13.57
CA ARG A 425 -10.90 11.36 14.39
C ARG A 425 -11.11 11.91 15.80
N GLN A 426 -10.11 12.53 16.43
CA GLN A 426 -10.28 13.17 17.75
C GLN A 426 -11.19 14.40 17.66
N LYS A 427 -10.99 15.29 16.68
CA LYS A 427 -11.90 16.43 16.41
C LYS A 427 -13.36 15.95 16.24
N ILE A 428 -13.54 14.82 15.56
CA ILE A 428 -14.84 14.15 15.39
C ILE A 428 -15.41 13.67 16.73
N ARG A 429 -14.63 12.97 17.56
CA ARG A 429 -15.00 12.50 18.90
C ARG A 429 -15.46 13.66 19.78
N ASP A 430 -14.78 14.81 19.69
CA ASP A 430 -15.03 16.01 20.48
C ASP A 430 -16.21 16.85 19.96
N GLY A 431 -16.83 16.43 18.85
CA GLY A 431 -18.03 17.06 18.30
C GLY A 431 -17.77 18.32 17.46
N VAL A 432 -16.53 18.57 17.04
CA VAL A 432 -16.15 19.73 16.19
C VAL A 432 -17.01 19.82 14.93
N TYR A 433 -17.38 18.68 14.34
CA TYR A 433 -18.18 18.58 13.10
C TYR A 433 -19.64 18.13 13.32
N ALA A 434 -20.15 18.14 14.56
CA ALA A 434 -21.44 17.54 14.91
C ALA A 434 -22.67 18.16 14.18
N ASN A 435 -22.53 19.35 13.59
CA ASN A 435 -23.60 20.05 12.87
C ASN A 435 -23.48 19.98 11.33
N GLU A 436 -22.47 19.29 10.79
CA GLU A 436 -22.19 19.26 9.36
C GLU A 436 -22.97 18.13 8.67
N THR A 437 -24.23 18.43 8.31
CA THR A 437 -25.20 17.46 7.73
C THR A 437 -24.72 16.69 6.48
N GLY A 438 -23.68 17.15 5.77
CA GLY A 438 -23.10 16.48 4.60
C GLY A 438 -22.03 15.42 4.92
N ILE A 439 -21.40 15.51 6.10
CA ILE A 439 -20.26 14.68 6.54
C ILE A 439 -20.73 13.34 7.14
N THR A 440 -22.01 13.21 7.43
CA THR A 440 -22.60 12.11 8.23
C THR A 440 -23.13 10.91 7.42
N SER A 441 -22.79 10.77 6.13
CA SER A 441 -23.36 9.69 5.29
C SER A 441 -22.39 8.57 4.91
N GLY A 442 -21.09 8.70 5.19
CA GLY A 442 -20.04 7.70 4.92
C GLY A 442 -19.63 6.82 6.11
N ARG A 443 -18.71 5.86 5.89
CA ARG A 443 -18.12 4.99 6.94
C ARG A 443 -17.27 5.76 7.96
N ASN A 444 -16.75 6.93 7.56
CA ASN A 444 -16.01 7.85 8.43
C ASN A 444 -16.90 8.72 9.34
N ASN A 445 -18.22 8.46 9.39
CA ASN A 445 -19.16 9.25 10.18
C ASN A 445 -18.89 9.13 11.71
N PRO A 446 -18.78 10.26 12.44
CA PRO A 446 -18.69 10.32 13.92
C PRO A 446 -19.61 9.38 14.69
N THR A 447 -20.85 9.22 14.24
CA THR A 447 -21.87 8.47 14.99
C THR A 447 -21.74 6.95 14.81
N ALA A 448 -20.79 6.49 13.98
CA ALA A 448 -20.57 5.09 13.67
C ALA A 448 -19.38 4.46 14.42
N LEU A 449 -18.42 5.24 14.94
CA LEU A 449 -17.28 4.71 15.67
C LEU A 449 -17.58 4.59 17.17
N ALA A 450 -17.21 3.45 17.75
CA ALA A 450 -17.31 3.23 19.18
C ALA A 450 -16.09 3.79 19.93
N GLU A 451 -16.23 4.06 21.23
CA GLU A 451 -15.16 4.65 22.07
C GLU A 451 -13.82 3.89 21.97
N TRP A 452 -13.86 2.55 22.01
CA TRP A 452 -12.65 1.74 21.87
C TRP A 452 -11.91 1.97 20.54
N GLN A 453 -12.59 2.39 19.48
CA GLN A 453 -11.98 2.71 18.19
C GLN A 453 -11.21 4.02 18.25
N PHE A 454 -11.75 5.06 18.92
CA PHE A 454 -10.99 6.30 19.14
C PHE A 454 -9.73 6.08 19.99
N LEU A 455 -9.84 5.23 21.02
CA LEU A 455 -8.69 4.83 21.84
C LEU A 455 -7.68 4.00 21.04
N SER A 456 -8.16 3.10 20.18
CA SER A 456 -7.32 2.33 19.25
C SER A 456 -6.55 3.24 18.29
N ALA A 457 -7.23 4.21 17.69
CA ALA A 457 -6.60 5.20 16.80
C ALA A 457 -5.47 5.95 17.49
N ALA A 458 -5.71 6.42 18.71
CA ALA A 458 -4.71 7.17 19.48
C ALA A 458 -3.46 6.33 19.81
N VAL A 459 -3.61 5.03 20.09
CA VAL A 459 -2.46 4.12 20.30
C VAL A 459 -1.75 3.83 18.98
N LEU A 460 -2.48 3.54 17.90
CA LEU A 460 -1.90 3.21 16.60
C LEU A 460 -1.10 4.38 16.00
N ALA A 461 -1.60 5.61 16.14
CA ALA A 461 -0.98 6.81 15.60
C ALA A 461 0.42 7.10 16.16
N GLN A 462 0.69 6.67 17.39
CA GLN A 462 2.00 6.84 18.03
C GLN A 462 3.10 6.11 17.25
N LYS A 463 2.79 4.97 16.62
CA LYS A 463 3.80 4.11 15.98
C LYS A 463 3.96 4.33 14.47
N GLY A 464 3.25 5.31 13.89
CA GLY A 464 3.38 5.63 12.46
C GLY A 464 4.76 6.16 12.07
N ASP A 465 5.38 6.94 12.96
CA ASP A 465 6.70 7.55 12.69
C ASP A 465 7.81 6.49 12.61
N ASP A 466 7.76 5.45 13.46
CA ASP A 466 8.79 4.41 13.57
C ASP A 466 8.99 3.66 12.24
N TYR A 467 7.90 3.35 11.54
CA TYR A 467 7.99 2.66 10.25
C TYR A 467 8.75 3.49 9.20
N THR A 468 8.57 4.81 9.18
CA THR A 468 9.32 5.66 8.24
C THR A 468 10.82 5.61 8.52
N TYR A 469 11.21 5.52 9.79
CA TYR A 469 12.61 5.39 10.21
C TYR A 469 13.22 4.03 9.87
N GLU A 470 12.46 2.94 10.01
CA GLU A 470 12.88 1.59 9.58
C GLU A 470 13.33 1.59 8.10
N LEU A 471 12.59 2.32 7.26
CA LEU A 471 12.86 2.51 5.82
C LEU A 471 13.98 3.52 5.52
N GLY A 472 14.55 4.15 6.55
CA GLY A 472 15.57 5.20 6.42
C GLY A 472 15.03 6.50 5.81
N LEU A 473 13.74 6.76 5.99
CA LEU A 473 13.08 8.05 5.74
C LEU A 473 12.87 8.78 7.07
N THR A 474 12.30 9.98 7.02
CA THR A 474 11.80 10.67 8.21
C THR A 474 10.30 10.97 8.05
N PRO A 475 9.54 11.10 9.15
CA PRO A 475 8.14 11.52 9.07
C PRO A 475 7.99 12.83 8.32
N ALA A 476 8.88 13.80 8.57
CA ALA A 476 8.89 15.08 7.87
C ALA A 476 9.10 14.93 6.36
N SER A 477 9.99 14.04 5.90
CA SER A 477 10.18 13.82 4.47
C SER A 477 8.96 13.17 3.84
N VAL A 478 8.33 12.20 4.50
CA VAL A 478 7.13 11.53 3.96
C VAL A 478 5.95 12.51 3.89
N LYS A 479 5.76 13.36 4.90
CA LYS A 479 4.76 14.44 4.86
C LYS A 479 4.99 15.35 3.67
N ARG A 480 6.22 15.86 3.51
CA ARG A 480 6.58 16.74 2.40
C ARG A 480 6.33 16.07 1.05
N THR A 481 6.73 14.81 0.89
CA THR A 481 6.45 14.03 -0.33
C THR A 481 4.96 13.98 -0.64
N LEU A 482 4.09 13.71 0.35
CA LEU A 482 2.64 13.70 0.10
C LEU A 482 2.09 15.08 -0.30
N LEU A 483 2.58 16.15 0.33
CA LEU A 483 2.19 17.53 -0.03
C LEU A 483 2.64 17.86 -1.47
N ASP A 484 3.87 17.51 -1.86
CA ASP A 484 4.40 17.71 -3.22
C ASP A 484 3.61 16.90 -4.27
N MET A 485 3.24 15.66 -3.93
CA MET A 485 2.38 14.83 -4.78
C MET A 485 0.99 15.46 -4.96
N MET A 486 0.44 16.09 -3.92
CA MET A 486 -0.84 16.80 -3.99
C MET A 486 -0.74 18.09 -4.82
N GLU A 487 0.31 18.90 -4.63
CA GLU A 487 0.61 20.08 -5.44
C GLU A 487 0.65 19.71 -6.93
N THR A 488 1.47 18.70 -7.27
CA THR A 488 1.59 18.18 -8.64
C THR A 488 0.24 17.75 -9.21
N SER A 489 -0.59 17.06 -8.42
CA SER A 489 -1.90 16.59 -8.85
C SER A 489 -2.88 17.74 -9.13
N LEU A 490 -2.88 18.78 -8.30
CA LEU A 490 -3.69 19.99 -8.47
C LEU A 490 -3.22 20.79 -9.70
N GLU A 491 -1.91 20.91 -9.90
CA GLU A 491 -1.32 21.56 -11.07
C GLU A 491 -1.68 20.84 -12.38
N LEU A 492 -1.58 19.51 -12.42
CA LEU A 492 -1.98 18.71 -13.58
C LEU A 492 -3.49 18.89 -13.88
N THR A 493 -4.32 19.02 -12.85
CA THR A 493 -5.74 19.31 -13.00
C THR A 493 -5.97 20.70 -13.58
N LEU A 494 -5.29 21.73 -13.08
CA LEU A 494 -5.44 23.12 -13.51
C LEU A 494 -4.86 23.43 -14.88
N ASN A 495 -3.70 22.86 -15.20
CA ASN A 495 -2.93 23.23 -16.38
C ASN A 495 -3.21 22.31 -17.57
N GLU A 496 -3.48 21.02 -17.31
CA GLU A 496 -3.60 20.00 -18.35
C GLU A 496 -4.98 19.33 -18.38
N ASN A 497 -5.88 19.71 -17.48
CA ASN A 497 -7.19 19.07 -17.27
C ASN A 497 -7.06 17.55 -17.00
N LYS A 498 -5.95 17.12 -16.40
CA LYS A 498 -5.68 15.72 -16.06
C LYS A 498 -6.37 15.36 -14.74
N SER A 499 -7.64 14.99 -14.83
CA SER A 499 -8.42 14.46 -13.71
C SER A 499 -9.41 13.39 -14.19
N TYR A 500 -10.03 12.67 -13.25
CA TYR A 500 -11.11 11.73 -13.57
C TYR A 500 -12.39 12.43 -14.09
N ARG A 501 -12.54 13.72 -13.80
CA ARG A 501 -13.72 14.52 -14.18
C ARG A 501 -13.33 15.80 -14.91
N PRO A 502 -12.74 15.69 -16.11
CA PRO A 502 -12.20 16.85 -16.84
C PRO A 502 -13.28 17.86 -17.26
N ALA A 503 -14.56 17.47 -17.26
CA ALA A 503 -15.67 18.37 -17.54
C ALA A 503 -15.97 19.37 -16.40
N LEU A 504 -15.40 19.18 -15.21
CA LEU A 504 -15.63 20.06 -14.06
C LEU A 504 -14.76 21.33 -14.09
N VAL A 505 -13.66 21.32 -14.84
CA VAL A 505 -12.75 22.45 -14.98
C VAL A 505 -12.50 22.70 -16.46
N ASP A 506 -12.96 23.85 -16.96
CA ASP A 506 -12.57 24.32 -18.29
C ASP A 506 -11.32 25.21 -18.16
N VAL A 507 -10.15 24.58 -18.24
CA VAL A 507 -8.84 25.24 -18.11
C VAL A 507 -8.63 26.37 -19.13
N SER A 508 -9.37 26.38 -20.25
CA SER A 508 -9.28 27.45 -21.26
C SER A 508 -9.92 28.76 -20.81
N THR A 509 -10.79 28.71 -19.80
CA THR A 509 -11.50 29.87 -19.24
C THR A 509 -10.83 30.44 -17.99
N VAL A 510 -9.89 29.69 -17.41
CA VAL A 510 -9.16 30.08 -16.19
C VAL A 510 -7.90 30.86 -16.57
N THR A 511 -7.89 32.18 -16.35
CA THR A 511 -6.82 33.07 -16.84
C THR A 511 -5.96 33.68 -15.73
N THR A 512 -6.49 33.76 -14.51
CA THR A 512 -5.82 34.34 -13.35
C THR A 512 -5.73 33.35 -12.20
N ALA A 513 -4.77 33.57 -11.28
CA ALA A 513 -4.61 32.73 -10.09
C ALA A 513 -5.88 32.67 -9.22
N VAL A 514 -6.60 33.79 -9.09
CA VAL A 514 -7.87 33.85 -8.33
C VAL A 514 -8.96 33.00 -9.00
N GLU A 515 -9.03 33.01 -10.33
CA GLU A 515 -9.96 32.14 -11.07
C GLU A 515 -9.56 30.67 -10.93
N ALA A 516 -8.25 30.37 -10.90
CA ALA A 516 -7.74 29.01 -10.74
C ALA A 516 -8.04 28.45 -9.36
N GLU A 517 -7.81 29.22 -8.30
CA GLU A 517 -8.17 28.87 -6.93
C GLU A 517 -9.68 28.64 -6.80
N ALA A 518 -10.51 29.54 -7.36
CA ALA A 518 -11.96 29.36 -7.38
C ALA A 518 -12.41 28.11 -8.16
N ALA A 519 -11.73 27.77 -9.26
CA ALA A 519 -12.01 26.56 -10.03
C ALA A 519 -11.65 25.29 -9.26
N LEU A 520 -10.49 25.27 -8.58
CA LEU A 520 -10.10 24.16 -7.70
C LEU A 520 -11.10 24.00 -6.55
N ASP A 521 -11.52 25.08 -5.91
CA ASP A 521 -12.51 25.04 -4.84
C ASP A 521 -13.82 24.38 -5.26
N VAL A 522 -14.32 24.72 -6.46
CA VAL A 522 -15.51 24.09 -7.02
C VAL A 522 -15.26 22.61 -7.30
N PHE A 523 -14.11 22.30 -7.91
CA PHE A 523 -13.73 20.95 -8.30
C PHE A 523 -13.55 20.01 -7.11
N LEU A 524 -12.80 20.44 -6.08
CA LEU A 524 -12.49 19.65 -4.87
C LEU A 524 -13.74 19.36 -4.03
N ARG A 525 -14.79 20.19 -4.15
CA ARG A 525 -16.10 19.96 -3.52
C ARG A 525 -17.01 19.01 -4.31
N GLN A 526 -16.70 18.71 -5.58
CA GLN A 526 -17.53 17.92 -6.50
C GLN A 526 -16.95 16.53 -6.82
N GLN A 527 -16.79 15.73 -5.77
CA GLN A 527 -16.27 14.34 -5.83
C GLN A 527 -17.36 13.32 -6.24
N ASP A 528 -17.01 12.28 -7.01
CA ASP A 528 -17.95 11.26 -7.55
C ASP A 528 -18.46 10.28 -6.47
N SER A 529 -17.67 10.07 -5.41
CA SER A 529 -18.07 9.32 -4.22
C SER A 529 -19.16 10.04 -3.41
N ASN A 530 -19.47 11.30 -3.75
CA ASN A 530 -20.26 12.20 -2.94
C ASN A 530 -21.76 12.08 -3.22
N ARG A 531 -22.46 11.29 -2.40
CA ARG A 531 -23.93 11.18 -2.41
C ARG A 531 -24.64 12.24 -1.55
N ALA A 532 -23.91 13.14 -0.89
CA ALA A 532 -24.48 14.12 0.04
C ALA A 532 -24.65 15.51 -0.61
N ALA A 533 -25.86 16.06 -0.54
CA ALA A 533 -26.25 17.26 -1.28
C ALA A 533 -25.69 18.60 -0.75
N ASN A 534 -24.89 18.66 0.33
CA ASN A 534 -24.53 19.91 1.00
C ASN A 534 -23.07 19.94 1.51
N TRP A 535 -22.11 20.07 0.59
CA TRP A 535 -20.66 20.04 0.87
C TRP A 535 -19.98 21.43 0.85
N ALA A 536 -20.75 22.51 0.96
CA ALA A 536 -20.25 23.89 0.87
C ALA A 536 -19.38 24.33 2.08
N GLY A 537 -19.34 23.53 3.14
CA GLY A 537 -18.68 23.87 4.41
C GLY A 537 -17.23 23.39 4.56
N LEU A 538 -16.72 22.49 3.70
CA LEU A 538 -15.34 22.02 3.86
C LEU A 538 -14.34 23.18 3.78
N PRO A 539 -13.43 23.33 4.75
CA PRO A 539 -12.32 24.27 4.63
C PRO A 539 -11.36 23.80 3.52
N LEU A 540 -10.91 24.73 2.70
CA LEU A 540 -9.98 24.51 1.57
C LEU A 540 -8.82 25.54 1.61
N ASP A 541 -8.54 26.09 2.78
CA ASP A 541 -7.52 27.12 3.03
C ASP A 541 -6.09 26.56 3.21
N TRP A 542 -5.87 25.30 2.81
CA TRP A 542 -4.61 24.57 2.93
C TRP A 542 -3.72 24.65 1.68
N TYR A 543 -4.11 25.39 0.65
CA TYR A 543 -3.29 25.61 -0.54
C TYR A 543 -3.42 27.04 -1.06
N THR A 544 -2.44 27.46 -1.85
CA THR A 544 -2.47 28.71 -2.60
C THR A 544 -2.14 28.48 -4.07
N VAL A 545 -2.70 29.30 -4.95
CA VAL A 545 -2.40 29.23 -6.40
C VAL A 545 -1.71 30.51 -6.83
N THR A 546 -0.64 30.36 -7.62
CA THR A 546 0.04 31.48 -8.28
C THR A 546 0.26 31.20 -9.77
N GLY A 547 0.86 32.14 -10.50
CA GLY A 547 1.15 31.99 -11.92
C GLY A 547 0.02 32.45 -12.85
N THR A 548 0.02 31.90 -14.07
CA THR A 548 -0.87 32.31 -15.17
C THR A 548 -1.33 31.08 -15.96
N GLN A 549 -2.37 31.25 -16.78
CA GLN A 549 -2.94 30.16 -17.59
C GLN A 549 -1.90 29.24 -18.24
N GLY A 550 -2.04 27.93 -18.00
CA GLY A 550 -1.15 26.88 -18.51
C GLY A 550 0.19 26.76 -17.78
N ALA A 551 0.42 27.57 -16.74
CA ALA A 551 1.58 27.53 -15.86
C ALA A 551 1.18 28.04 -14.46
N PHE A 552 0.05 27.57 -13.95
CA PHE A 552 -0.32 27.77 -12.55
C PHE A 552 0.55 26.89 -11.67
N GLU A 553 1.01 27.45 -10.55
CA GLU A 553 1.76 26.74 -9.51
C GLU A 553 0.89 26.66 -8.27
N VAL A 554 0.86 25.49 -7.63
CA VAL A 554 0.15 25.26 -6.37
C VAL A 554 1.17 25.09 -5.26
N THR A 555 0.94 25.73 -4.12
CA THR A 555 1.80 25.59 -2.95
C THR A 555 0.99 25.24 -1.72
N ILE A 556 1.45 24.22 -1.00
CA ILE A 556 0.94 23.70 0.26
C ILE A 556 2.09 23.76 1.26
N SER A 557 1.98 24.56 2.31
CA SER A 557 3.04 24.67 3.30
C SER A 557 3.07 23.46 4.24
N ASP A 558 4.22 23.22 4.90
CA ASP A 558 4.30 22.13 5.90
C ASP A 558 3.30 22.33 7.06
N SER A 559 2.91 23.58 7.35
CA SER A 559 1.86 23.89 8.34
C SER A 559 0.44 23.55 7.87
N ASP A 560 0.23 23.29 6.58
CA ASP A 560 -1.08 22.95 6.02
C ASP A 560 -1.34 21.42 6.02
N TRP A 561 -0.43 20.62 6.60
CA TRP A 561 -0.56 19.17 6.73
C TRP A 561 -1.93 18.76 7.31
N ASP A 562 -2.36 19.40 8.40
CA ASP A 562 -3.60 19.03 9.09
C ASP A 562 -4.84 19.36 8.24
N GLY A 563 -4.78 20.45 7.46
CA GLY A 563 -5.85 20.82 6.52
C GLY A 563 -5.96 19.83 5.35
N LEU A 564 -4.82 19.38 4.83
CA LEU A 564 -4.79 18.36 3.79
C LEU A 564 -5.28 16.99 4.30
N THR A 565 -4.78 16.51 5.44
CA THR A 565 -5.19 15.18 5.95
C THR A 565 -6.66 15.16 6.36
N GLU A 566 -7.17 16.27 6.87
CA GLU A 566 -8.60 16.47 7.09
C GLU A 566 -9.38 16.39 5.77
N TYR A 567 -8.95 17.09 4.72
CA TYR A 567 -9.55 16.99 3.39
C TYR A 567 -9.58 15.53 2.89
N LEU A 568 -8.44 14.82 2.96
CA LEU A 568 -8.31 13.42 2.55
C LEU A 568 -9.25 12.49 3.32
N TYR A 569 -9.35 12.67 4.65
CA TYR A 569 -10.28 11.93 5.49
C TYR A 569 -11.74 12.09 5.03
N TRP A 570 -12.10 13.29 4.58
CA TRP A 570 -13.45 13.60 4.13
C TRP A 570 -13.77 13.09 2.73
N VAL A 571 -12.83 13.19 1.78
CA VAL A 571 -13.09 12.76 0.40
C VAL A 571 -13.04 11.23 0.25
N SER A 572 -12.28 10.54 1.09
CA SER A 572 -12.32 9.09 1.23
C SER A 572 -13.48 8.64 2.14
N GLN A 573 -14.73 9.02 1.83
CA GLN A 573 -15.92 8.78 2.68
C GLN A 573 -16.13 7.33 3.13
N TRP A 574 -15.52 6.39 2.42
CA TRP A 574 -15.63 4.97 2.66
C TRP A 574 -14.36 4.36 3.26
N THR A 575 -13.38 5.15 3.72
CA THR A 575 -12.22 4.61 4.46
C THR A 575 -12.69 3.68 5.57
N LYS A 576 -12.01 2.55 5.75
CA LYS A 576 -12.40 1.57 6.77
C LYS A 576 -12.21 2.21 8.18
N GLY A 577 -13.08 1.84 9.12
CA GLY A 577 -12.91 2.26 10.51
C GLY A 577 -11.69 1.58 11.15
N THR A 578 -11.06 2.23 12.13
CA THR A 578 -9.87 1.72 12.83
C THR A 578 -10.17 0.44 13.65
N PRO A 579 -9.22 -0.52 13.76
CA PRO A 579 -8.03 -0.70 12.91
C PRO A 579 -8.42 -0.95 11.44
N ILE A 580 -7.76 -0.28 10.49
CA ILE A 580 -8.20 -0.22 9.09
C ILE A 580 -8.05 -1.57 8.36
N SER A 581 -7.01 -2.33 8.66
CA SER A 581 -6.54 -3.50 7.89
C SER A 581 -6.63 -4.82 8.68
N THR A 582 -6.47 -4.77 10.00
CA THR A 582 -6.48 -5.94 10.91
C THR A 582 -7.80 -6.13 11.66
N ALA A 583 -8.91 -5.81 10.99
CA ALA A 583 -10.22 -5.81 11.62
C ALA A 583 -10.84 -7.21 11.88
N GLN A 584 -10.14 -8.31 11.57
CA GLN A 584 -10.66 -9.68 11.60
C GLN A 584 -10.98 -10.13 13.03
N GLY A 585 -11.97 -11.03 13.19
CA GLY A 585 -12.45 -11.47 14.51
C GLY A 585 -13.31 -10.43 15.28
N LEU A 586 -13.02 -9.14 15.13
CA LEU A 586 -13.75 -8.03 15.75
C LEU A 586 -15.25 -7.93 15.35
N PRO A 587 -15.71 -8.32 14.14
CA PRO A 587 -17.12 -8.28 13.79
C PRO A 587 -17.97 -9.18 14.68
N ALA A 588 -17.46 -10.36 15.03
CA ALA A 588 -18.14 -11.31 15.91
C ALA A 588 -18.07 -10.86 17.38
N GLY A 589 -16.92 -10.32 17.80
CA GLY A 589 -16.64 -9.95 19.19
C GLY A 589 -17.15 -8.57 19.63
N LEU A 590 -16.89 -7.54 18.82
CA LEU A 590 -17.16 -6.12 19.14
C LEU A 590 -18.27 -5.49 18.27
N GLY A 591 -18.72 -6.19 17.23
CA GLY A 591 -19.80 -5.71 16.35
C GLY A 591 -19.33 -4.69 15.32
N LYS A 592 -18.05 -4.74 14.92
CA LYS A 592 -17.53 -3.97 13.78
C LYS A 592 -18.13 -4.53 12.48
N GLY A 593 -19.19 -3.90 11.95
CA GLY A 593 -19.93 -4.37 10.78
C GLY A 593 -19.49 -3.77 9.43
N GLY A 594 -19.80 -4.47 8.33
CA GLY A 594 -19.67 -3.98 6.94
C GLY A 594 -19.16 -5.04 5.94
N PRO A 595 -19.31 -4.83 4.62
CA PRO A 595 -18.79 -5.75 3.58
C PRO A 595 -17.26 -5.89 3.54
N PHE A 596 -16.54 -5.10 4.37
CA PHE A 596 -15.09 -5.13 4.55
C PHE A 596 -14.71 -5.46 6.01
N ALA A 597 -15.60 -6.16 6.71
CA ALA A 597 -15.37 -6.72 8.04
C ALA A 597 -14.28 -7.83 8.02
N GLY A 598 -13.90 -8.32 6.85
CA GLY A 598 -12.61 -8.96 6.61
C GLY A 598 -11.66 -7.97 5.93
N GLY A 599 -10.53 -7.70 6.57
CA GLY A 599 -9.45 -6.89 6.00
C GLY A 599 -8.25 -7.72 5.55
N GLU A 600 -7.14 -7.05 5.35
CA GLU A 600 -5.87 -7.59 4.89
C GLU A 600 -5.20 -8.56 5.89
N GLY A 601 -5.56 -8.57 7.17
CA GLY A 601 -5.10 -9.59 8.14
C GLY A 601 -5.41 -11.05 7.76
N PHE A 602 -6.37 -11.32 6.87
CA PHE A 602 -6.56 -12.67 6.29
C PHE A 602 -5.41 -13.08 5.36
N LEU A 603 -4.68 -12.11 4.78
CA LEU A 603 -3.49 -12.39 3.99
C LEU A 603 -2.39 -13.03 4.85
N PHE A 604 -2.36 -12.71 6.14
CA PHE A 604 -1.30 -13.12 7.07
C PHE A 604 -1.78 -14.20 8.05
N GLY A 605 -2.48 -15.22 7.56
CA GLY A 605 -2.79 -16.41 8.36
C GLY A 605 -1.58 -17.33 8.53
N THR A 606 -1.73 -18.32 9.41
CA THR A 606 -0.79 -19.44 9.54
C THR A 606 -1.38 -20.68 8.88
N SER A 607 -0.65 -21.79 8.86
CA SER A 607 -1.19 -23.06 8.35
C SER A 607 -2.46 -23.51 9.10
N ASP A 608 -2.63 -23.13 10.37
CA ASP A 608 -3.72 -23.57 11.25
C ASP A 608 -4.72 -22.45 11.61
N ALA A 609 -4.45 -21.20 11.28
CA ALA A 609 -5.32 -20.06 11.55
C ALA A 609 -5.58 -19.23 10.29
N SER A 610 -6.85 -18.91 10.04
CA SER A 610 -7.27 -18.15 8.85
C SER A 610 -6.84 -16.69 8.83
N TYR A 611 -6.49 -16.13 9.98
CA TYR A 611 -5.97 -14.77 10.13
C TYR A 611 -5.09 -14.69 11.36
N THR A 612 -4.24 -13.67 11.43
CA THR A 612 -3.52 -13.30 12.64
C THR A 612 -3.58 -11.79 12.87
N HIS A 613 -3.03 -11.35 14.00
CA HIS A 613 -2.99 -9.95 14.39
C HIS A 613 -1.60 -9.37 14.13
N LEU A 614 -1.54 -8.23 13.46
CA LEU A 614 -0.27 -7.64 13.00
C LEU A 614 0.22 -6.52 13.92
N ASN A 615 -0.59 -6.13 14.92
CA ASN A 615 -0.22 -5.12 15.92
C ASN A 615 -0.91 -5.37 17.26
N GLN A 616 -0.39 -4.71 18.29
CA GLN A 616 -0.85 -4.84 19.67
C GLN A 616 -2.31 -4.46 19.87
N VAL A 617 -2.84 -3.52 19.07
CA VAL A 617 -4.22 -3.04 19.21
C VAL A 617 -5.19 -4.07 18.66
N SER A 618 -4.99 -4.57 17.44
CA SER A 618 -5.88 -5.58 16.86
C SER A 618 -5.91 -6.86 17.69
N TRP A 619 -4.72 -7.26 18.19
CA TRP A 619 -4.57 -8.42 19.07
C TRP A 619 -5.30 -8.23 20.39
N ALA A 620 -5.14 -7.07 21.05
CA ALA A 620 -5.84 -6.77 22.30
C ALA A 620 -7.35 -6.61 22.12
N MET A 621 -7.82 -6.15 20.95
CA MET A 621 -9.24 -5.93 20.70
C MET A 621 -9.99 -7.21 20.31
N ASP A 622 -9.30 -8.29 19.95
CA ASP A 622 -9.92 -9.59 19.73
C ASP A 622 -10.27 -10.26 21.07
N PRO A 623 -11.57 -10.44 21.41
CA PRO A 623 -11.97 -11.00 22.70
C PRO A 623 -11.49 -12.43 22.93
N THR A 624 -11.05 -13.14 21.88
CA THR A 624 -10.46 -14.47 22.01
C THR A 624 -9.14 -14.45 22.77
N ASN A 625 -8.41 -13.31 22.77
CA ASN A 625 -7.12 -13.16 23.44
C ASN A 625 -7.23 -12.70 24.90
N TRP A 626 -8.39 -12.21 25.34
CA TRP A 626 -8.53 -11.51 26.63
C TRP A 626 -8.16 -12.36 27.86
N HIS A 627 -8.38 -13.68 27.77
CA HIS A 627 -8.01 -14.62 28.82
C HIS A 627 -6.50 -14.63 29.11
N LEU A 628 -5.67 -14.30 28.12
CA LEU A 628 -4.20 -14.24 28.26
C LEU A 628 -3.74 -13.11 29.19
N PHE A 629 -4.56 -12.07 29.35
CA PHE A 629 -4.26 -10.92 30.20
C PHE A 629 -5.33 -10.69 31.28
N GLY A 630 -6.04 -11.77 31.66
CA GLY A 630 -6.89 -11.81 32.85
C GLY A 630 -8.27 -11.16 32.70
N VAL A 631 -8.76 -11.03 31.47
CA VAL A 631 -10.06 -10.43 31.15
C VAL A 631 -10.94 -11.48 30.47
N GLU A 632 -12.22 -11.57 30.84
CA GLU A 632 -13.16 -12.53 30.27
C GLU A 632 -14.14 -11.82 29.33
N ALA A 633 -14.34 -12.39 28.13
CA ALA A 633 -15.32 -11.89 27.18
C ALA A 633 -16.76 -12.18 27.67
N SER A 634 -17.71 -11.33 27.29
CA SER A 634 -19.13 -11.56 27.56
C SER A 634 -19.61 -12.87 26.93
N THR A 635 -20.29 -13.68 27.73
CA THR A 635 -20.96 -14.92 27.29
C THR A 635 -22.45 -14.70 26.98
N ASN A 636 -22.90 -13.45 26.86
CA ASN A 636 -24.31 -13.14 26.64
C ASN A 636 -24.80 -13.83 25.34
N PRO A 637 -25.90 -14.61 25.36
CA PRO A 637 -26.37 -15.33 24.17
C PRO A 637 -26.90 -14.39 23.08
N VAL A 638 -27.31 -13.17 23.41
CA VAL A 638 -27.80 -12.17 22.46
C VAL A 638 -26.63 -11.41 21.84
N THR A 639 -26.36 -11.64 20.55
CA THR A 639 -25.20 -11.09 19.84
C THR A 639 -25.03 -9.57 20.02
N ALA A 640 -26.10 -8.79 19.86
CA ALA A 640 -26.01 -7.32 20.00
C ALA A 640 -25.65 -6.88 21.43
N GLN A 641 -26.17 -7.57 22.45
CA GLN A 641 -25.85 -7.28 23.86
C GLN A 641 -24.43 -7.73 24.19
N ARG A 642 -24.04 -8.94 23.76
CA ARG A 642 -22.66 -9.45 23.90
C ARG A 642 -21.64 -8.49 23.31
N GLN A 643 -21.88 -8.01 22.10
CA GLN A 643 -21.01 -7.03 21.45
C GLN A 643 -20.98 -5.69 22.21
N ALA A 644 -22.11 -5.21 22.75
CA ALA A 644 -22.13 -3.99 23.55
C ALA A 644 -21.35 -4.13 24.87
N GLU A 645 -21.51 -5.25 25.56
CA GLU A 645 -20.78 -5.59 26.78
C GLU A 645 -19.28 -5.71 26.50
N ASN A 646 -18.89 -6.40 25.42
CA ASN A 646 -17.50 -6.49 25.00
C ASN A 646 -16.92 -5.13 24.63
N ARG A 647 -17.67 -4.25 23.95
CA ARG A 647 -17.19 -2.88 23.68
C ARG A 647 -16.91 -2.10 24.96
N ALA A 648 -17.71 -2.28 26.01
CA ALA A 648 -17.45 -1.67 27.31
C ALA A 648 -16.19 -2.24 27.97
N ILE A 649 -15.97 -3.56 27.88
CA ILE A 649 -14.73 -4.20 28.38
C ILE A 649 -13.50 -3.70 27.61
N ALA A 650 -13.58 -3.62 26.28
CA ALA A 650 -12.49 -3.17 25.41
C ALA A 650 -11.96 -1.79 25.80
N VAL A 651 -12.85 -0.84 26.14
CA VAL A 651 -12.46 0.49 26.65
C VAL A 651 -11.62 0.38 27.92
N THR A 652 -11.89 -0.59 28.80
CA THR A 652 -11.14 -0.77 30.04
C THR A 652 -9.72 -1.32 29.84
N LEU A 653 -9.36 -1.75 28.62
CA LEU A 653 -8.01 -2.23 28.29
C LEU A 653 -7.02 -1.09 28.05
N PHE A 654 -7.52 0.15 27.99
CA PHE A 654 -6.72 1.35 27.80
C PHE A 654 -6.56 2.12 29.12
N ASP A 655 -5.45 2.83 29.23
CA ASP A 655 -5.24 3.92 30.18
C ASP A 655 -5.31 5.25 29.42
N VAL A 656 -5.97 6.23 30.00
CA VAL A 656 -6.06 7.60 29.47
C VAL A 656 -5.47 8.55 30.51
N LEU A 657 -4.34 9.16 30.19
CA LEU A 657 -3.57 10.00 31.11
C LEU A 657 -3.66 11.47 30.68
N PRO A 658 -3.87 12.42 31.62
CA PRO A 658 -4.02 13.82 31.29
C PRO A 658 -2.67 14.51 31.07
N GLY A 659 -2.47 15.08 29.88
CA GLY A 659 -1.42 16.06 29.59
C GLY A 659 0.02 15.59 29.82
N PRO A 660 1.00 16.49 29.65
CA PRO A 660 2.41 16.15 29.88
C PRO A 660 2.66 15.81 31.35
N SER A 661 3.15 14.60 31.61
CA SER A 661 3.46 14.12 32.96
C SER A 661 4.63 13.14 32.95
N TYR A 662 5.27 12.95 34.12
CA TYR A 662 6.30 11.91 34.26
C TYR A 662 5.76 10.51 33.99
N GLU A 663 4.49 10.26 34.29
CA GLU A 663 3.85 8.98 33.97
C GLU A 663 3.77 8.77 32.45
N VAL A 664 3.31 9.77 31.69
CA VAL A 664 3.30 9.74 30.22
C VAL A 664 4.72 9.55 29.66
N VAL A 665 5.71 10.30 30.16
CA VAL A 665 7.11 10.13 29.75
C VAL A 665 7.61 8.71 30.02
N ARG A 666 7.32 8.15 31.20
CA ARG A 666 7.71 6.77 31.55
C ARG A 666 7.01 5.73 30.68
N ARG A 667 5.75 5.93 30.30
CA ARG A 667 5.04 5.05 29.36
C ARG A 667 5.71 5.02 27.99
N HIS A 668 6.08 6.18 27.45
CA HIS A 668 6.80 6.22 26.18
C HIS A 668 8.19 5.58 26.27
N ILE A 669 8.90 5.76 27.39
CA ILE A 669 10.20 5.10 27.61
C ILE A 669 10.03 3.58 27.68
N ASP A 670 9.06 3.07 28.44
CA ASP A 670 8.77 1.64 28.57
C ASP A 670 8.40 1.01 27.21
N ILE A 671 7.56 1.68 26.42
CA ILE A 671 7.24 1.24 25.05
C ILE A 671 8.51 1.21 24.18
N ALA A 672 9.30 2.29 24.16
CA ALA A 672 10.52 2.35 23.36
C ALA A 672 11.60 1.34 23.80
N GLU A 673 11.66 1.00 25.09
CA GLU A 673 12.53 -0.09 25.57
C GLU A 673 12.07 -1.44 25.04
N ARG A 674 10.78 -1.74 25.15
CA ARG A 674 10.21 -3.03 24.75
C ARG A 674 10.24 -3.23 23.23
N ASP A 675 10.14 -2.15 22.46
CA ASP A 675 10.30 -2.16 21.00
C ASP A 675 11.76 -2.17 20.55
N GLY A 676 12.71 -1.94 21.46
CA GLY A 676 14.15 -1.96 21.17
C GLY A 676 14.72 -0.62 20.68
N ASP A 677 13.89 0.41 20.50
CA ASP A 677 14.29 1.76 20.08
C ASP A 677 15.20 2.45 21.10
N LEU A 678 14.99 2.17 22.39
CA LEU A 678 15.75 2.75 23.48
C LEU A 678 16.28 1.67 24.41
N THR A 679 17.53 1.25 24.20
CA THR A 679 18.15 0.15 24.96
C THR A 679 19.50 0.51 25.58
N GLY A 680 19.97 -0.36 26.48
CA GLY A 680 21.34 -0.33 27.02
C GLY A 680 21.70 0.99 27.71
N LYS A 681 22.82 1.60 27.29
CA LYS A 681 23.36 2.81 27.92
C LYS A 681 22.49 4.03 27.70
N ALA A 682 21.87 4.16 26.51
CA ALA A 682 21.01 5.28 26.19
C ALA A 682 19.79 5.30 27.12
N LEU A 683 19.09 4.16 27.22
CA LEU A 683 17.98 3.96 28.16
C LEU A 683 18.36 4.31 29.60
N SER A 684 19.48 3.78 30.08
CA SER A 684 19.96 4.03 31.46
C SER A 684 20.19 5.52 31.74
N GLU A 685 20.73 6.26 30.77
CA GLU A 685 20.97 7.71 30.93
C GLU A 685 19.68 8.53 30.80
N VAL A 686 18.75 8.15 29.91
CA VAL A 686 17.42 8.77 29.82
C VAL A 686 16.67 8.63 31.14
N LEU A 687 16.53 7.40 31.65
CA LEU A 687 15.85 7.11 32.91
C LEU A 687 16.47 7.91 34.07
N LYS A 688 17.80 7.90 34.18
CA LYS A 688 18.51 8.68 35.21
C LYS A 688 18.19 10.17 35.16
N HIS A 689 18.11 10.76 33.98
CA HIS A 689 17.80 12.18 33.83
C HIS A 689 16.33 12.48 34.10
N VAL A 690 15.41 11.63 33.65
CA VAL A 690 13.97 11.74 33.95
C VAL A 690 13.70 11.58 35.44
N ASP A 691 14.27 10.55 36.09
CA ASP A 691 14.18 10.35 37.54
C ASP A 691 14.72 11.58 38.30
N LYS A 692 15.81 12.16 37.81
CA LYS A 692 16.38 13.34 38.44
C LYS A 692 15.52 14.58 38.24
N ALA A 693 14.91 14.75 37.08
CA ALA A 693 13.95 15.82 36.81
C ALA A 693 12.76 15.71 37.77
N GLU A 694 12.15 14.53 37.91
CA GLU A 694 11.02 14.28 38.81
C GLU A 694 11.36 14.54 40.27
N GLN A 695 12.57 14.16 40.71
CA GLN A 695 13.03 14.47 42.07
C GLN A 695 13.16 15.97 42.34
N LEU A 696 13.54 16.75 41.32
CA LEU A 696 13.75 18.20 41.39
C LEU A 696 12.44 18.98 41.24
N ASP A 697 11.42 18.39 40.63
CA ASP A 697 10.13 19.03 40.42
C ASP A 697 9.49 19.47 41.74
N GLY A 698 8.94 20.69 41.75
CA GLY A 698 8.45 21.39 42.94
C GLY A 698 9.49 21.71 44.02
N LYS A 699 10.78 21.36 43.83
CA LYS A 699 11.86 21.54 44.83
C LYS A 699 13.03 22.39 44.33
N ALA A 700 13.15 22.57 43.02
CA ALA A 700 14.19 23.37 42.38
C ALA A 700 13.59 24.34 41.36
N SER A 701 14.42 25.18 40.74
CA SER A 701 13.99 26.05 39.66
C SER A 701 13.55 25.23 38.44
N SER A 702 12.52 25.69 37.72
CA SER A 702 12.07 25.11 36.44
C SER A 702 13.21 24.89 35.45
N SER A 703 14.16 25.85 35.37
CA SER A 703 15.37 25.72 34.54
C SER A 703 16.23 24.48 34.89
N ALA A 704 16.27 24.05 36.15
CA ALA A 704 17.02 22.87 36.57
C ALA A 704 16.31 21.57 36.18
N VAL A 705 14.97 21.54 36.26
CA VAL A 705 14.13 20.44 35.77
C VAL A 705 14.28 20.33 34.25
N LYS A 706 14.06 21.44 33.52
CA LYS A 706 14.23 21.53 32.07
C LYS A 706 15.62 21.08 31.62
N THR A 707 16.68 21.46 32.34
CA THR A 707 18.04 21.00 32.02
C THR A 707 18.19 19.48 32.09
N GLN A 708 17.54 18.81 33.05
CA GLN A 708 17.55 17.35 33.12
C GLN A 708 16.77 16.73 31.97
N LEU A 709 15.60 17.27 31.63
CA LEU A 709 14.78 16.79 30.51
C LEU A 709 15.49 17.00 29.15
N ASP A 710 16.09 18.17 28.92
CA ASP A 710 16.93 18.45 27.74
C ASP A 710 18.14 17.49 27.67
N ASN A 711 18.69 17.10 28.83
CA ASN A 711 19.73 16.08 28.90
C ASN A 711 19.20 14.69 28.55
N ALA A 712 18.01 14.32 29.02
CA ALA A 712 17.37 13.06 28.65
C ALA A 712 17.17 12.98 27.12
N ILE A 713 16.64 14.04 26.49
CA ILE A 713 16.49 14.13 25.02
C ILE A 713 17.85 13.92 24.33
N ARG A 714 18.90 14.63 24.76
CA ARG A 714 20.22 14.50 24.13
C ARG A 714 20.85 13.12 24.34
N LYS A 715 20.54 12.45 25.45
CA LYS A 715 21.09 11.15 25.82
C LYS A 715 20.32 9.98 25.21
N SER A 716 19.06 10.18 24.82
CA SER A 716 18.31 9.16 24.09
C SER A 716 18.97 8.84 22.75
N GLY A 717 19.50 9.87 22.06
CA GLY A 717 20.04 9.72 20.71
C GLY A 717 18.95 9.49 19.66
N LEU A 718 17.68 9.61 20.04
CA LEU A 718 16.52 9.47 19.18
C LEU A 718 16.28 10.77 18.37
N PRO A 719 15.62 10.68 17.21
CA PRO A 719 15.23 11.87 16.44
C PRO A 719 14.24 12.75 17.23
N SER A 720 14.17 14.03 16.88
CA SER A 720 13.39 15.04 17.64
C SER A 720 11.89 14.80 17.66
N ASP A 721 11.38 14.01 16.73
CA ASP A 721 9.97 13.65 16.60
C ASP A 721 9.63 12.26 17.16
N ALA A 722 10.60 11.52 17.71
CA ALA A 722 10.31 10.28 18.43
C ALA A 722 9.36 10.56 19.60
N ASN A 723 8.38 9.67 19.87
CA ASN A 723 7.38 9.90 20.93
C ASN A 723 8.00 10.14 22.31
N VAL A 724 9.10 9.43 22.63
CA VAL A 724 9.85 9.66 23.86
C VAL A 724 10.37 11.10 23.92
N VAL A 725 10.92 11.62 22.82
CA VAL A 725 11.45 12.98 22.76
C VAL A 725 10.32 14.00 22.83
N LYS A 726 9.24 13.81 22.06
CA LYS A 726 8.04 14.67 22.11
C LYS A 726 7.44 14.74 23.52
N ALA A 727 7.28 13.60 24.19
CA ALA A 727 6.74 13.55 25.54
C ALA A 727 7.66 14.24 26.57
N ILE A 728 8.98 14.00 26.49
CA ILE A 728 9.95 14.68 27.37
C ILE A 728 9.96 16.19 27.09
N GLN A 729 9.88 16.60 25.81
CA GLN A 729 9.86 18.00 25.41
C GLN A 729 8.58 18.70 25.87
N ALA A 730 7.41 18.09 25.70
CA ALA A 730 6.14 18.62 26.17
C ALA A 730 6.14 18.77 27.71
N LEU A 731 6.69 17.81 28.44
CA LEU A 731 6.86 17.92 29.89
C LEU A 731 7.84 19.05 30.26
N ALA A 732 8.91 19.21 29.48
CA ALA A 732 9.92 20.24 29.68
C ALA A 732 9.39 21.66 29.42
N ASP A 733 8.49 21.82 28.46
CA ASP A 733 7.84 23.09 28.14
C ASP A 733 6.73 23.45 29.14
N ALA A 734 6.14 22.44 29.80
CA ALA A 734 5.18 22.61 30.89
C ALA A 734 5.82 22.88 32.27
N SER A 735 7.12 22.57 32.44
CA SER A 735 7.89 22.68 33.70
C SER A 735 8.51 24.07 33.91
#